data_AF-A0A166JER2-F1
#
_entry.id   AF-A0A166JER2-F1
#
_cell.length_a   1.000
_cell.length_b   1.000
_cell.length_c   1.000
_cell.angle_alpha   90.00
_cell.angle_beta   90.00
_cell.angle_gamma   90.00
#
_symmetry.space_group_name_H-M   'P 1'
#
loop_
_entity.id
_entity.type
_entity.pdbx_description
1 polymer ?
#
loop_
_entity_poly.entity_id
_entity_poly.type
_entity_poly.pdbx_seq_one_letter_code
_entity_poly.pdbx_strand_id
1 'polypeptide(L)'
;MSTTLPLFWHLSSASQKERIDASVKLVGSLEQFQTKFVPKDSSDTSDEEEEEDGTKTDGLDVLNAQDVSYSIRRLIRGLASPRESSRLGFAVALTEILSRVETVTCSQIISIILESSAVQGSMTGQEERDLLFARLFGLTSIIQSGLLVRTSALPTSASNSVLASSLDSYTETLTQLLALGEKKSWLRESAWWTASLAIDTLVASEVAWKGEAMESTVSGIFAQHQLWTPEKVALSLKLQAWSPERDWQKYMSPTFKNPELLSLANLSTLARVLKESGLEDDDVKDGSKSALGNWKPQLHFAWDIILDQLLSTPKSPNSTQAPFQDFFRVVVDESLFSSTSSPERKYWGFQIFEKALPRMAADDMPMLFTKNFMRTWINHLSNKDRYLHKAARQVATCIHAVVQQNPTLGFTLILQLTGSNGNHQFDKLTKTKTVESILASMDAKGILTYIEFLLEQVDITEKDDIHAVNARRAWVIDQLGALIRNGSIPKDDEWIHSILDWLIVHGLFVVKKKSDKSPYRAVRSTPTPAFSDDLRQSCRTRLVSCLADLTSHTTLVKSHDGKTQKLTGVASDGEFWISKALATITTLNKDTKHLTLLEELEEEDLTIRTKAQELVQTLQGISGDRQEIAKGAELLLMAMVVQQYSANEETPSSESLEACVEAVNRMFAPEPKKSKKSRKSTDDTAVEPIPEPVDVLVDSIIGFLEQSTAYLRTVANQTFALLSGAVRESTLDLVVSQLERRNPAELAENEDEDMQDPEDEAEEEEGSDSSSPSDDDDDDEEEEEGDEEELQALRRKIEEALKVNGAEAGADGSDDATDDEDLMDDDQMMAIDEQLAEVFRSQVNSQKTSKDVDAQREATHFKNRVLDLVDIFIKKQPTSKHTIRLILPLIDLIAGAGSDERQLADKATGLLRNRIGKTKDLPSDADPEEVSTILDEIHLRARRARSSELLNTLSQCSLYLSKILVLLDGEPKVLEVYQASLVDFVTRKASTLNALFIQEALRRFPSIAWSLRTDIITVAGQATNTYRQCQALQLLQVLTNQLPALADQEQEILTLISEFQDSVLDLVGKGCDESVALNTAQTKDLLKLTLAALRQTKKVLASSGALASVWKPKPWDVLHKKIASCERYKASTALQSMCQQIADLSQEKPAVKKSKSAPKANGVELPAKRKAASGEGEEDASALKKAKRKKVKKTSA
;
A
#
# COMPACT_ATOMS: atom_id res chain seq x y z
N MET A 1 62.24 2.58 -13.64
CA MET A 1 61.07 2.91 -12.79
C MET A 1 59.85 2.35 -13.50
N SER A 2 59.15 1.40 -12.87
CA SER A 2 58.04 0.66 -13.49
C SER A 2 56.89 1.59 -13.89
N THR A 3 56.41 1.48 -15.13
CA THR A 3 55.33 2.32 -15.69
C THR A 3 53.94 1.97 -15.15
N THR A 4 53.82 0.92 -14.34
CA THR A 4 52.54 0.40 -13.82
C THR A 4 52.13 0.96 -12.47
N LEU A 5 53.00 1.70 -11.77
CA LEU A 5 52.75 2.19 -10.40
C LEU A 5 51.42 2.95 -10.23
N PRO A 6 50.98 3.83 -11.16
CA PRO A 6 49.68 4.52 -11.05
C PRO A 6 48.47 3.58 -11.08
N LEU A 7 48.60 2.39 -11.69
CA LEU A 7 47.50 1.44 -11.88
C LEU A 7 47.15 0.69 -10.58
N PHE A 8 47.99 0.74 -9.56
CA PHE A 8 47.74 0.11 -8.25
C PHE A 8 46.86 0.94 -7.32
N TRP A 9 46.75 2.25 -7.54
CA TRP A 9 46.11 3.17 -6.57
C TRP A 9 44.65 2.79 -6.30
N HIS A 10 43.89 2.58 -7.37
CA HIS A 10 42.46 2.30 -7.30
C HIS A 10 42.12 0.86 -6.90
N LEU A 11 43.10 -0.06 -6.82
CA LEU A 11 42.89 -1.38 -6.22
C LEU A 11 42.51 -1.29 -4.73
N SER A 12 42.88 -0.20 -4.06
CA SER A 12 42.55 0.05 -2.66
C SER A 12 41.23 0.77 -2.43
N SER A 13 40.50 1.14 -3.50
CA SER A 13 39.25 1.92 -3.40
C SER A 13 38.18 1.20 -2.60
N ALA A 14 37.36 1.95 -1.84
CA ALA A 14 36.19 1.41 -1.16
C ALA A 14 35.10 0.96 -2.15
N SER A 15 35.05 1.57 -3.35
CA SER A 15 34.09 1.22 -4.40
C SER A 15 34.47 -0.09 -5.10
N GLN A 16 33.56 -1.08 -5.09
CA GLN A 16 33.76 -2.35 -5.79
C GLN A 16 34.01 -2.15 -7.29
N LYS A 17 33.25 -1.25 -7.93
CA LYS A 17 33.39 -0.95 -9.36
C LYS A 17 34.78 -0.41 -9.71
N GLU A 18 35.27 0.54 -8.92
CA GLU A 18 36.61 1.11 -9.14
C GLU A 18 37.72 0.09 -8.95
N ARG A 19 37.57 -0.83 -7.98
CA ARG A 19 38.54 -1.93 -7.80
C ARG A 19 38.57 -2.85 -9.01
N ILE A 20 37.41 -3.24 -9.55
CA ILE A 20 37.31 -4.10 -10.74
C ILE A 20 37.95 -3.39 -11.95
N ASP A 21 37.60 -2.13 -12.20
CA ASP A 21 38.16 -1.35 -13.31
C ASP A 21 39.68 -1.20 -13.20
N ALA A 22 40.19 -1.00 -11.98
CA ALA A 22 41.63 -0.92 -11.72
C ALA A 22 42.34 -2.26 -11.97
N SER A 23 41.75 -3.38 -11.52
CA SER A 23 42.27 -4.73 -11.79
C SER A 23 42.34 -5.00 -13.29
N VAL A 24 41.27 -4.68 -14.04
CA VAL A 24 41.23 -4.86 -15.50
C VAL A 24 42.33 -4.04 -16.20
N LYS A 25 42.51 -2.77 -15.83
CA LYS A 25 43.54 -1.91 -16.41
C LYS A 25 44.97 -2.38 -16.09
N LEU A 26 45.20 -2.79 -14.84
CA LEU A 26 46.50 -3.32 -14.42
C LEU A 26 46.82 -4.60 -15.18
N VAL A 27 45.94 -5.62 -15.13
CA VAL A 27 46.16 -6.91 -15.79
C VAL A 27 46.35 -6.74 -17.29
N GLY A 28 45.46 -5.97 -17.96
CA GLY A 28 45.58 -5.74 -19.40
C GLY A 28 46.88 -5.03 -19.81
N SER A 29 47.44 -4.16 -18.96
CA SER A 29 48.74 -3.54 -19.21
C SER A 29 49.88 -4.55 -19.02
N LEU A 30 49.80 -5.40 -17.99
CA LEU A 30 50.81 -6.42 -17.70
C LEU A 30 50.86 -7.50 -18.78
N GLU A 31 49.71 -7.93 -19.31
CA GLU A 31 49.66 -8.85 -20.45
C GLU A 31 50.39 -8.28 -21.66
N GLN A 32 50.17 -7.01 -21.99
CA GLN A 32 50.86 -6.35 -23.10
C GLN A 32 52.37 -6.27 -22.89
N PHE A 33 52.84 -6.06 -21.65
CA PHE A 33 54.27 -6.09 -21.35
C PHE A 33 54.83 -7.51 -21.47
N GLN A 34 54.08 -8.53 -21.04
CA GLN A 34 54.47 -9.93 -21.14
C GLN A 34 54.53 -10.42 -22.60
N THR A 35 53.56 -10.05 -23.44
CA THR A 35 53.58 -10.44 -24.87
C THR A 35 54.75 -9.86 -25.63
N LYS A 36 55.26 -8.69 -25.20
CA LYS A 36 56.42 -8.02 -25.83
C LYS A 36 57.77 -8.50 -25.28
N PHE A 37 57.75 -9.33 -24.24
CA PHE A 37 58.96 -9.82 -23.59
C PHE A 37 59.52 -11.05 -24.31
N VAL A 38 60.84 -11.08 -24.49
CA VAL A 38 61.57 -12.23 -25.02
C VAL A 38 62.50 -12.72 -23.91
N PRO A 39 62.34 -13.97 -23.43
CA PRO A 39 63.24 -14.55 -22.43
C PRO A 39 64.69 -14.52 -22.93
N LYS A 40 65.64 -14.20 -22.03
CA LYS A 40 67.07 -14.29 -22.37
C LYS A 40 67.48 -15.77 -22.38
N ASP A 41 68.11 -16.23 -23.47
CA ASP A 41 68.70 -17.57 -23.52
C ASP A 41 69.76 -17.71 -22.42
N SER A 42 69.64 -18.76 -21.62
CA SER A 42 70.56 -19.12 -20.54
C SER A 42 71.90 -19.66 -21.08
N SER A 43 72.60 -18.88 -21.93
CA SER A 43 73.89 -19.26 -22.50
C SER A 43 75.00 -18.22 -22.38
N ASP A 44 74.75 -17.06 -21.74
CA ASP A 44 75.77 -16.02 -21.51
C ASP A 44 75.70 -15.47 -20.07
N THR A 45 75.89 -16.34 -19.08
CA THR A 45 76.43 -15.91 -17.78
C THR A 45 77.62 -16.81 -17.46
N SER A 46 78.79 -16.36 -17.90
CA SER A 46 80.07 -16.71 -17.33
C SER A 46 80.09 -16.38 -15.83
N ASP A 47 80.68 -17.27 -15.05
CA ASP A 47 80.78 -17.32 -13.58
C ASP A 47 81.52 -16.13 -12.90
N GLU A 48 81.27 -14.87 -13.26
CA GLU A 48 82.07 -13.73 -12.73
C GLU A 48 81.29 -12.50 -12.19
N GLU A 49 80.01 -12.62 -11.82
CA GLU A 49 79.32 -11.55 -11.04
C GLU A 49 78.46 -12.11 -9.87
N GLU A 50 78.85 -13.23 -9.26
CA GLU A 50 78.33 -13.60 -7.93
C GLU A 50 79.17 -12.94 -6.84
N GLU A 51 78.96 -11.65 -6.56
CA GLU A 51 79.32 -11.02 -5.27
C GLU A 51 78.81 -9.56 -5.22
N GLU A 52 77.50 -9.36 -5.06
CA GLU A 52 76.91 -8.24 -4.31
C GLU A 52 75.36 -8.35 -4.27
N ASP A 53 74.85 -9.06 -3.27
CA ASP A 53 73.59 -8.88 -2.52
C ASP A 53 72.87 -10.22 -2.25
N GLY A 54 72.79 -10.60 -0.98
CA GLY A 54 72.42 -11.93 -0.49
C GLY A 54 70.93 -12.28 -0.57
N THR A 55 70.23 -11.94 -1.65
CA THR A 55 68.82 -12.30 -1.86
C THR A 55 68.68 -13.52 -2.77
N LYS A 56 68.14 -14.62 -2.23
CA LYS A 56 67.67 -15.77 -3.03
C LYS A 56 66.81 -15.27 -4.18
N THR A 57 67.22 -15.48 -5.43
CA THR A 57 66.42 -15.12 -6.60
C THR A 57 65.27 -16.13 -6.72
N ASP A 58 64.03 -15.70 -6.53
CA ASP A 58 62.81 -16.52 -6.63
C ASP A 58 62.45 -16.96 -8.07
N GLY A 59 63.35 -16.75 -9.03
CA GLY A 59 63.25 -17.21 -10.42
C GLY A 59 62.20 -16.48 -11.27
N LEU A 60 61.47 -15.51 -10.71
CA LEU A 60 60.35 -14.85 -11.40
C LEU A 60 60.82 -14.04 -12.63
N ASP A 61 62.00 -13.43 -12.53
CA ASP A 61 62.59 -12.55 -13.56
C ASP A 61 63.15 -13.29 -14.79
N VAL A 62 63.16 -14.64 -14.77
CA VAL A 62 63.70 -15.46 -15.87
C VAL A 62 62.76 -15.48 -17.08
N LEU A 63 61.45 -15.62 -16.84
CA LEU A 63 60.43 -15.78 -17.89
C LEU A 63 59.42 -14.63 -17.95
N ASN A 64 59.56 -13.63 -17.08
CA ASN A 64 58.60 -12.53 -16.99
C ASN A 64 59.27 -11.19 -17.29
N ALA A 65 58.51 -10.29 -17.93
CA ALA A 65 58.89 -8.89 -18.03
C ALA A 65 59.09 -8.29 -16.63
N GLN A 66 60.01 -7.34 -16.49
CA GLN A 66 60.31 -6.70 -15.19
C GLN A 66 59.06 -6.11 -14.52
N ASP A 67 58.15 -5.50 -15.30
CA ASP A 67 56.88 -4.98 -14.80
C ASP A 67 55.92 -6.06 -14.29
N VAL A 68 55.95 -7.25 -14.89
CA VAL A 68 55.12 -8.41 -14.51
C VAL A 68 55.66 -9.02 -13.21
N SER A 69 56.98 -9.28 -13.14
CA SER A 69 57.62 -9.74 -11.90
C SER A 69 57.41 -8.77 -10.75
N TYR A 70 57.62 -7.47 -10.99
CA TYR A 70 57.38 -6.43 -10.00
C TYR A 70 55.92 -6.42 -9.53
N SER A 71 54.98 -6.54 -10.47
CA SER A 71 53.56 -6.49 -10.15
C SER A 71 53.09 -7.70 -9.37
N ILE A 72 53.53 -8.92 -9.69
CA ILE A 72 53.22 -10.13 -8.90
C ILE A 72 53.75 -9.97 -7.46
N ARG A 73 55.02 -9.56 -7.29
CA ARG A 73 55.60 -9.30 -5.95
C ARG A 73 54.80 -8.24 -5.18
N ARG A 74 54.42 -7.15 -5.86
CA ARG A 74 53.65 -6.04 -5.26
C ARG A 74 52.23 -6.46 -4.91
N LEU A 75 51.59 -7.26 -5.76
CA LEU A 75 50.24 -7.79 -5.53
C LEU A 75 50.24 -8.70 -4.29
N ILE A 76 51.19 -9.63 -4.21
CA ILE A 76 51.36 -10.53 -3.06
C ILE A 76 51.64 -9.74 -1.77
N ARG A 77 52.58 -8.79 -1.78
CA ARG A 77 52.86 -7.94 -0.61
C ARG A 77 51.65 -7.11 -0.17
N GLY A 78 50.84 -6.65 -1.12
CA GLY A 78 49.64 -5.86 -0.83
C GLY A 78 48.51 -6.65 -0.17
N LEU A 79 48.56 -7.99 -0.18
CA LEU A 79 47.60 -8.84 0.54
C LEU A 79 47.71 -8.69 2.08
N ALA A 80 48.86 -8.24 2.58
CA ALA A 80 49.09 -7.92 3.99
C ALA A 80 48.63 -6.51 4.38
N SER A 81 47.88 -5.81 3.52
CA SER A 81 47.35 -4.49 3.84
C SER A 81 46.36 -4.55 5.01
N PRO A 82 46.38 -3.60 5.96
CA PRO A 82 45.39 -3.51 7.03
C PRO A 82 44.00 -3.10 6.52
N ARG A 83 43.91 -2.57 5.30
CA ARG A 83 42.64 -2.14 4.68
C ARG A 83 41.98 -3.30 3.94
N GLU A 84 40.77 -3.65 4.35
CA GLU A 84 39.97 -4.73 3.75
C GLU A 84 39.77 -4.54 2.24
N SER A 85 39.38 -3.34 1.81
CA SER A 85 39.20 -3.02 0.39
C SER A 85 40.46 -3.25 -0.45
N SER A 86 41.64 -3.01 0.15
CA SER A 86 42.92 -3.27 -0.50
C SER A 86 43.19 -4.76 -0.63
N ARG A 87 42.98 -5.55 0.43
CA ARG A 87 43.16 -7.01 0.36
C ARG A 87 42.32 -7.62 -0.77
N LEU A 88 41.06 -7.21 -0.89
CA LEU A 88 40.17 -7.67 -1.95
C LEU A 88 40.64 -7.28 -3.35
N GLY A 89 41.00 -6.00 -3.58
CA GLY A 89 41.44 -5.54 -4.89
C GLY A 89 42.77 -6.17 -5.33
N PHE A 90 43.71 -6.33 -4.40
CA PHE A 90 45.00 -6.98 -4.67
C PHE A 90 44.85 -8.48 -4.90
N ALA A 91 43.98 -9.18 -4.14
CA ALA A 91 43.68 -10.60 -4.35
C ALA A 91 43.03 -10.85 -5.72
N VAL A 92 42.03 -10.04 -6.10
CA VAL A 92 41.37 -10.17 -7.43
C VAL A 92 42.36 -9.94 -8.56
N ALA A 93 43.19 -8.89 -8.49
CA ALA A 93 44.20 -8.64 -9.51
C ALA A 93 45.28 -9.73 -9.56
N LEU A 94 45.65 -10.32 -8.41
CA LEU A 94 46.58 -11.45 -8.34
C LEU A 94 45.97 -12.72 -8.97
N THR A 95 44.74 -13.07 -8.61
CA THR A 95 44.02 -14.21 -9.20
C THR A 95 43.95 -14.07 -10.71
N GLU A 96 43.61 -12.88 -11.21
CA GLU A 96 43.42 -12.64 -12.63
C GLU A 96 44.74 -12.60 -13.42
N ILE A 97 45.82 -12.04 -12.88
CA ILE A 97 47.12 -12.13 -13.58
C ILE A 97 47.62 -13.56 -13.63
N LEU A 98 47.49 -14.32 -12.52
CA LEU A 98 47.90 -15.72 -12.46
C LEU A 98 47.10 -16.62 -13.39
N SER A 99 45.82 -16.33 -13.64
CA SER A 99 44.98 -17.11 -14.56
C SER A 99 45.37 -16.94 -16.02
N ARG A 100 46.05 -15.83 -16.37
CA ARG A 100 46.39 -15.46 -17.75
C ARG A 100 47.87 -15.63 -18.12
N VAL A 101 48.79 -15.59 -17.15
CA VAL A 101 50.22 -15.80 -17.42
C VAL A 101 50.61 -17.26 -17.31
N GLU A 102 51.35 -17.77 -18.30
CA GLU A 102 51.84 -19.16 -18.36
C GLU A 102 53.32 -19.30 -17.99
N THR A 103 53.88 -18.27 -17.37
CA THR A 103 55.33 -18.08 -17.14
C THR A 103 55.75 -18.24 -15.69
N VAL A 104 54.86 -18.75 -14.83
CA VAL A 104 55.09 -18.95 -13.40
C VAL A 104 54.70 -20.37 -12.99
N THR A 105 55.41 -20.95 -12.03
CA THR A 105 55.01 -22.21 -11.40
C THR A 105 54.24 -21.96 -10.10
N CYS A 106 53.39 -22.92 -9.74
CA CYS A 106 52.68 -22.92 -8.46
C CYS A 106 53.65 -22.86 -7.28
N SER A 107 54.73 -23.65 -7.32
CA SER A 107 55.76 -23.68 -6.27
C SER A 107 56.48 -22.34 -6.07
N GLN A 108 56.75 -21.60 -7.16
CA GLN A 108 57.33 -20.26 -7.10
C GLN A 108 56.39 -19.29 -6.37
N ILE A 109 55.12 -19.26 -6.77
CA ILE A 109 54.13 -18.34 -6.17
C ILE A 109 53.86 -18.68 -4.70
N ILE A 110 53.75 -19.98 -4.34
CA ILE A 110 53.62 -20.42 -2.95
C ILE A 110 54.80 -19.92 -2.12
N SER A 111 56.03 -20.10 -2.61
CA SER A 111 57.25 -19.67 -1.89
C SER A 111 57.23 -18.17 -1.62
N ILE A 112 56.89 -17.35 -2.62
CA ILE A 112 56.80 -15.88 -2.48
C ILE A 112 55.69 -15.50 -1.48
N ILE A 113 54.55 -16.18 -1.48
CA ILE A 113 53.47 -15.96 -0.51
C ILE A 113 53.92 -16.31 0.91
N LEU A 114 54.58 -17.45 1.10
CA LEU A 114 55.03 -17.88 2.43
C LEU A 114 56.11 -16.96 3.00
N GLU A 115 57.06 -16.52 2.17
CA GLU A 115 58.09 -15.56 2.56
C GLU A 115 57.50 -14.19 2.92
N SER A 116 56.57 -13.68 2.10
CA SER A 116 55.93 -12.37 2.34
C SER A 116 54.90 -12.38 3.48
N SER A 117 54.42 -13.56 3.89
CA SER A 117 53.46 -13.75 5.00
C SER A 117 54.08 -14.41 6.25
N ALA A 118 55.41 -14.35 6.41
CA ALA A 118 56.10 -14.95 7.55
C ALA A 118 55.86 -14.14 8.84
N VAL A 119 55.28 -14.79 9.86
CA VAL A 119 55.05 -14.16 11.18
C VAL A 119 56.34 -14.19 12.01
N GLN A 120 56.77 -13.02 12.50
CA GLN A 120 57.94 -12.87 13.36
C GLN A 120 57.53 -12.63 14.83
N GLY A 121 58.41 -12.98 15.78
CA GLY A 121 58.09 -12.95 17.22
C GLY A 121 57.88 -11.55 17.84
N SER A 122 58.19 -10.46 17.12
CA SER A 122 58.07 -9.07 17.58
C SER A 122 56.85 -8.32 17.01
N MET A 123 55.94 -8.99 16.31
CA MET A 123 54.82 -8.36 15.61
C MET A 123 53.62 -8.07 16.54
N THR A 124 52.90 -7.00 16.24
CA THR A 124 51.62 -6.69 16.91
C THR A 124 50.53 -7.69 16.49
N GLY A 125 49.48 -7.84 17.31
CA GLY A 125 48.37 -8.74 16.99
C GLY A 125 47.63 -8.37 15.68
N GLN A 126 47.60 -7.09 15.31
CA GLN A 126 47.02 -6.63 14.05
C GLN A 126 47.92 -6.98 12.85
N GLU A 127 49.24 -6.83 12.98
CA GLU A 127 50.19 -7.22 11.93
C GLU A 127 50.20 -8.74 11.73
N GLU A 128 50.16 -9.53 12.81
CA GLU A 128 49.99 -10.99 12.72
C GLU A 128 48.71 -11.31 11.94
N ARG A 129 47.59 -10.67 12.30
CA ARG A 129 46.30 -10.86 11.63
C ARG A 129 46.36 -10.55 10.13
N ASP A 130 46.97 -9.43 9.74
CA ASP A 130 47.06 -9.03 8.35
C ASP A 130 47.97 -9.96 7.53
N LEU A 131 49.07 -10.49 8.10
CA LEU A 131 49.89 -11.50 7.45
C LEU A 131 49.17 -12.85 7.28
N LEU A 132 48.38 -13.26 8.27
CA LEU A 132 47.60 -14.49 8.17
C LEU A 132 46.51 -14.39 7.08
N PHE A 133 45.87 -13.22 6.94
CA PHE A 133 45.00 -12.95 5.80
C PHE A 133 45.77 -12.93 4.47
N ALA A 134 46.97 -12.37 4.44
CA ALA A 134 47.79 -12.37 3.23
C ALA A 134 48.08 -13.78 2.74
N ARG A 135 48.40 -14.70 3.67
CA ARG A 135 48.58 -16.11 3.37
C ARG A 135 47.30 -16.75 2.84
N LEU A 136 46.17 -16.54 3.53
CA LEU A 136 44.87 -17.08 3.11
C LEU A 136 44.53 -16.63 1.68
N PHE A 137 44.46 -15.31 1.45
CA PHE A 137 44.10 -14.75 0.15
C PHE A 137 45.09 -15.15 -0.95
N GLY A 138 46.38 -15.24 -0.65
CA GLY A 138 47.40 -15.68 -1.61
C GLY A 138 47.16 -17.12 -2.07
N LEU A 139 46.90 -18.04 -1.13
CA LEU A 139 46.57 -19.43 -1.45
C LEU A 139 45.22 -19.53 -2.17
N THR A 140 44.21 -18.74 -1.78
CA THR A 140 42.94 -18.63 -2.50
C THR A 140 43.15 -18.18 -3.96
N SER A 141 44.02 -17.19 -4.20
CA SER A 141 44.35 -16.73 -5.56
C SER A 141 45.02 -17.81 -6.41
N ILE A 142 45.90 -18.64 -5.84
CA ILE A 142 46.50 -19.80 -6.55
C ILE A 142 45.41 -20.79 -6.98
N ILE A 143 44.46 -21.09 -6.09
CA ILE A 143 43.39 -22.04 -6.36
C ILE A 143 42.43 -21.49 -7.44
N GLN A 144 41.90 -20.28 -7.22
CA GLN A 144 40.91 -19.67 -8.11
C GLN A 144 41.46 -19.32 -9.51
N SER A 145 42.76 -19.08 -9.63
CA SER A 145 43.42 -18.86 -10.93
C SER A 145 43.62 -20.15 -11.74
N GLY A 146 43.32 -21.31 -11.15
CA GLY A 146 43.58 -22.62 -11.74
C GLY A 146 45.07 -23.00 -11.77
N LEU A 147 45.97 -22.17 -11.24
CA LEU A 147 47.41 -22.44 -11.23
C LEU A 147 47.74 -23.73 -10.46
N LEU A 148 46.97 -24.03 -9.40
CA LEU A 148 47.16 -25.23 -8.57
C LEU A 148 47.08 -26.56 -9.34
N VAL A 149 46.34 -26.60 -10.45
CA VAL A 149 46.08 -27.84 -11.23
C VAL A 149 46.44 -27.66 -12.70
N ARG A 150 47.22 -26.62 -13.03
CA ARG A 150 47.57 -26.28 -14.41
C ARG A 150 48.51 -27.32 -15.01
N THR A 151 48.13 -27.82 -16.18
CA THR A 151 48.88 -28.84 -16.94
C THR A 151 49.74 -28.25 -18.06
N SER A 152 49.57 -26.97 -18.41
CA SER A 152 50.42 -26.32 -19.42
C SER A 152 51.87 -26.23 -18.93
N ALA A 153 52.79 -26.55 -19.84
CA ALA A 153 54.21 -26.39 -19.61
C ALA A 153 54.61 -24.93 -19.77
N LEU A 154 55.60 -24.48 -18.99
CA LEU A 154 56.14 -23.14 -19.12
C LEU A 154 56.84 -22.98 -20.49
N PRO A 155 56.74 -21.80 -21.14
CA PRO A 155 57.43 -21.51 -22.39
C PRO A 155 58.94 -21.40 -22.14
N THR A 156 59.63 -22.54 -22.19
CA THR A 156 61.08 -22.70 -21.99
C THR A 156 61.67 -23.50 -23.16
N SER A 157 62.97 -23.32 -23.43
CA SER A 157 63.67 -23.99 -24.55
C SER A 157 63.48 -25.51 -24.51
N ALA A 158 63.33 -26.12 -25.69
CA ALA A 158 62.73 -27.44 -26.00
C ALA A 158 63.28 -28.70 -25.27
N SER A 159 64.16 -28.55 -24.28
CA SER A 159 64.84 -29.65 -23.58
C SER A 159 64.27 -29.98 -22.21
N ASN A 160 63.55 -29.05 -21.54
CA ASN A 160 62.96 -29.27 -20.20
C ASN A 160 61.53 -28.70 -20.13
N SER A 161 60.51 -29.53 -20.32
CA SER A 161 59.10 -29.14 -20.12
C SER A 161 58.78 -29.04 -18.62
N VAL A 162 59.09 -27.91 -18.00
CA VAL A 162 58.72 -27.65 -16.59
C VAL A 162 57.21 -27.46 -16.51
N LEU A 163 56.53 -28.33 -15.75
CA LEU A 163 55.09 -28.23 -15.51
C LEU A 163 54.79 -27.06 -14.56
N ALA A 164 53.70 -26.34 -14.82
CA ALA A 164 53.26 -25.24 -13.97
C ALA A 164 52.83 -25.69 -12.56
N SER A 165 52.35 -26.93 -12.40
CA SER A 165 51.97 -27.49 -11.11
C SER A 165 52.48 -28.92 -10.89
N SER A 166 52.61 -29.30 -9.62
CA SER A 166 53.09 -30.59 -9.13
C SER A 166 52.29 -31.07 -7.93
N LEU A 167 52.36 -32.38 -7.64
CA LEU A 167 51.81 -32.98 -6.42
C LEU A 167 52.30 -32.24 -5.15
N ASP A 168 53.60 -31.94 -5.07
CA ASP A 168 54.18 -31.23 -3.92
C ASP A 168 53.55 -29.83 -3.72
N SER A 169 53.27 -29.12 -4.81
CA SER A 169 52.64 -27.79 -4.74
C SER A 169 51.20 -27.87 -4.22
N TYR A 170 50.47 -28.92 -4.62
CA TYR A 170 49.13 -29.20 -4.09
C TYR A 170 49.17 -29.56 -2.61
N THR A 171 50.03 -30.52 -2.23
CA THR A 171 50.17 -30.98 -0.85
C THR A 171 50.61 -29.82 0.07
N GLU A 172 51.57 -28.99 -0.35
CA GLU A 172 52.00 -27.82 0.42
C GLU A 172 50.85 -26.81 0.60
N THR A 173 50.09 -26.53 -0.46
CA THR A 173 48.92 -25.63 -0.40
C THR A 173 47.91 -26.13 0.63
N LEU A 174 47.56 -27.41 0.58
CA LEU A 174 46.63 -28.02 1.51
C LEU A 174 47.16 -28.01 2.95
N THR A 175 48.41 -28.39 3.16
CA THR A 175 49.04 -28.39 4.49
C THR A 175 49.06 -26.97 5.09
N GLN A 176 49.38 -25.95 4.29
CA GLN A 176 49.37 -24.56 4.76
C GLN A 176 47.96 -24.07 5.10
N LEU A 177 46.93 -24.45 4.32
CA LEU A 177 45.54 -24.10 4.62
C LEU A 177 45.03 -24.76 5.91
N LEU A 178 45.29 -26.06 6.09
CA LEU A 178 44.91 -26.78 7.31
C LEU A 178 45.64 -26.21 8.53
N ALA A 179 46.95 -25.98 8.43
CA ALA A 179 47.74 -25.37 9.50
C ALA A 179 47.26 -23.95 9.83
N LEU A 180 46.84 -23.17 8.82
CA LEU A 180 46.29 -21.84 9.02
C LEU A 180 44.95 -21.88 9.77
N GLY A 181 44.09 -22.85 9.44
CA GLY A 181 42.80 -23.04 10.11
C GLY A 181 42.93 -23.47 11.57
N GLU A 182 43.95 -24.26 11.90
CA GLU A 182 44.23 -24.64 13.29
C GLU A 182 44.97 -23.57 14.10
N LYS A 183 45.63 -22.62 13.43
CA LYS A 183 46.39 -21.57 14.12
C LYS A 183 45.49 -20.58 14.88
N LYS A 184 44.34 -20.19 14.31
CA LYS A 184 43.39 -19.25 14.93
C LYS A 184 41.95 -19.63 14.58
N SER A 185 41.09 -19.75 15.59
CA SER A 185 39.67 -20.14 15.43
C SER A 185 38.88 -19.24 14.47
N TRP A 186 39.11 -17.92 14.48
CA TRP A 186 38.43 -16.97 13.59
C TRP A 186 38.85 -17.06 12.11
N LEU A 187 39.92 -17.79 11.78
CA LEU A 187 40.33 -18.09 10.39
C LEU A 187 39.90 -19.48 9.92
N ARG A 188 39.51 -20.37 10.85
CA ARG A 188 39.29 -21.78 10.57
C ARG A 188 38.34 -22.00 9.41
N GLU A 189 37.14 -21.45 9.52
CA GLU A 189 36.11 -21.61 8.49
C GLU A 189 36.57 -21.13 7.12
N SER A 190 37.21 -19.95 7.02
CA SER A 190 37.68 -19.43 5.74
C SER A 190 38.84 -20.25 5.14
N ALA A 191 39.74 -20.74 5.98
CA ALA A 191 40.86 -21.58 5.55
C ALA A 191 40.39 -22.96 5.07
N TRP A 192 39.48 -23.60 5.80
CA TRP A 192 38.90 -24.87 5.42
C TRP A 192 37.92 -24.77 4.24
N TRP A 193 37.18 -23.66 4.12
CA TRP A 193 36.42 -23.36 2.91
C TRP A 193 37.34 -23.25 1.68
N THR A 194 38.49 -22.59 1.84
CA THR A 194 39.50 -22.50 0.78
C THR A 194 40.11 -23.89 0.46
N ALA A 195 40.32 -24.74 1.47
CA ALA A 195 40.71 -26.14 1.24
C ALA A 195 39.62 -26.92 0.49
N SER A 196 38.33 -26.67 0.78
CA SER A 196 37.21 -27.21 0.02
C SER A 196 37.29 -26.82 -1.45
N LEU A 197 37.62 -25.56 -1.75
CA LEU A 197 37.81 -25.08 -3.12
C LEU A 197 39.00 -25.76 -3.81
N ALA A 198 40.10 -26.02 -3.10
CA ALA A 198 41.25 -26.76 -3.62
C ALA A 198 40.87 -28.21 -4.00
N ILE A 199 40.03 -28.85 -3.18
CA ILE A 199 39.48 -30.19 -3.48
C ILE A 199 38.59 -30.14 -4.72
N ASP A 200 37.68 -29.18 -4.81
CA ASP A 200 36.80 -29.04 -5.98
C ASP A 200 37.61 -28.82 -7.28
N THR A 201 38.66 -27.98 -7.21
CA THR A 201 39.56 -27.76 -8.37
C THR A 201 40.37 -29.00 -8.72
N LEU A 202 40.89 -29.74 -7.73
CA LEU A 202 41.57 -31.02 -7.99
C LEU A 202 40.64 -32.01 -8.67
N VAL A 203 39.40 -32.11 -8.18
CA VAL A 203 38.42 -33.04 -8.71
C VAL A 203 37.98 -32.68 -10.13
N ALA A 204 37.82 -31.40 -10.44
CA ALA A 204 37.51 -30.93 -11.79
C ALA A 204 38.72 -31.02 -12.76
N SER A 205 39.91 -31.30 -12.26
CA SER A 205 41.14 -31.35 -13.06
C SER A 205 41.45 -32.73 -13.67
N GLU A 206 42.31 -32.73 -14.68
CA GLU A 206 42.82 -33.90 -15.41
C GLU A 206 44.32 -34.14 -15.13
N VAL A 207 44.81 -33.74 -13.95
CA VAL A 207 46.23 -33.91 -13.58
C VAL A 207 46.56 -35.39 -13.33
N ALA A 208 47.74 -35.84 -13.78
CA ALA A 208 48.17 -37.24 -13.65
C ALA A 208 48.30 -37.70 -12.18
N TRP A 209 48.65 -36.79 -11.27
CA TRP A 209 48.85 -37.04 -9.85
C TRP A 209 47.57 -36.91 -9.00
N LYS A 210 46.39 -36.84 -9.63
CA LYS A 210 45.09 -36.64 -8.96
C LYS A 210 44.81 -37.68 -7.86
N GLY A 211 45.11 -38.95 -8.13
CA GLY A 211 44.91 -40.04 -7.15
C GLY A 211 45.82 -39.90 -5.92
N GLU A 212 47.09 -39.56 -6.12
CA GLU A 212 48.06 -39.35 -5.04
C GLU A 212 47.72 -38.11 -4.20
N ALA A 213 47.31 -37.02 -4.87
CA ALA A 213 46.83 -35.81 -4.20
C ALA A 213 45.59 -36.09 -3.35
N MET A 214 44.65 -36.91 -3.85
CA MET A 214 43.48 -37.33 -3.09
C MET A 214 43.84 -38.11 -1.83
N GLU A 215 44.80 -39.04 -1.92
CA GLU A 215 45.29 -39.77 -0.73
C GLU A 215 45.97 -38.83 0.27
N SER A 216 46.77 -37.88 -0.22
CA SER A 216 47.37 -36.84 0.61
C SER A 216 46.30 -35.97 1.30
N THR A 217 45.19 -35.68 0.61
CA THR A 217 44.07 -34.93 1.18
C THR A 217 43.37 -35.68 2.31
N VAL A 218 43.04 -36.95 2.09
CA VAL A 218 42.43 -37.81 3.12
C VAL A 218 43.37 -37.93 4.33
N SER A 219 44.66 -38.17 4.10
CA SER A 219 45.64 -38.24 5.18
C SER A 219 45.75 -36.91 5.95
N GLY A 220 45.83 -35.77 5.24
CA GLY A 220 45.90 -34.45 5.86
C GLY A 220 44.70 -34.14 6.75
N ILE A 221 43.48 -34.46 6.31
CA ILE A 221 42.26 -34.15 7.06
C ILE A 221 42.04 -35.10 8.25
N PHE A 222 42.27 -36.40 8.07
CA PHE A 222 41.89 -37.40 9.08
C PHE A 222 43.04 -37.85 9.99
N ALA A 223 44.29 -37.88 9.51
CA ALA A 223 45.42 -38.32 10.33
C ALA A 223 45.98 -37.19 11.21
N GLN A 224 45.96 -35.95 10.72
CA GLN A 224 46.57 -34.80 11.42
C GLN A 224 45.59 -34.06 12.33
N HIS A 225 44.27 -34.17 12.08
CA HIS A 225 43.23 -33.46 12.84
C HIS A 225 42.17 -34.42 13.39
N GLN A 226 42.20 -34.70 14.69
CA GLN A 226 41.31 -35.70 15.29
C GLN A 226 39.91 -35.17 15.65
N LEU A 227 39.79 -33.90 16.03
CA LEU A 227 38.51 -33.28 16.41
C LEU A 227 37.55 -33.17 15.22
N TRP A 228 36.26 -33.34 15.47
CA TRP A 228 35.19 -33.15 14.49
C TRP A 228 34.62 -31.75 14.60
N THR A 229 34.63 -31.03 13.48
CA THR A 229 34.11 -29.67 13.35
C THR A 229 33.17 -29.58 12.14
N PRO A 230 32.32 -28.54 12.04
CA PRO A 230 31.48 -28.32 10.86
C PRO A 230 32.26 -28.31 9.54
N GLU A 231 33.48 -27.77 9.54
CA GLU A 231 34.37 -27.78 8.38
C GLU A 231 34.80 -29.19 7.99
N LYS A 232 35.23 -30.00 8.98
CA LYS A 232 35.62 -31.39 8.73
C LYS A 232 34.45 -32.22 8.24
N VAL A 233 33.24 -31.99 8.77
CA VAL A 233 31.99 -32.58 8.25
C VAL A 233 31.82 -32.24 6.76
N ALA A 234 31.89 -30.95 6.40
CA ALA A 234 31.70 -30.51 5.02
C ALA A 234 32.69 -31.14 4.03
N LEU A 235 33.98 -31.17 4.38
CA LEU A 235 35.00 -31.79 3.53
C LEU A 235 34.86 -33.32 3.48
N SER A 236 34.48 -33.96 4.58
CA SER A 236 34.22 -35.41 4.62
C SER A 236 33.09 -35.79 3.67
N LEU A 237 31.99 -35.03 3.67
CA LEU A 237 30.86 -35.22 2.77
C LEU A 237 31.26 -35.13 1.30
N LYS A 238 32.04 -34.12 0.94
CA LYS A 238 32.59 -34.01 -0.41
C LYS A 238 33.45 -35.23 -0.75
N LEU A 239 34.41 -35.58 0.09
CA LEU A 239 35.30 -36.71 -0.18
C LEU A 239 34.54 -38.04 -0.28
N GLN A 240 33.49 -38.25 0.51
CA GLN A 240 32.61 -39.42 0.43
C GLN A 240 31.88 -39.50 -0.92
N ALA A 241 31.35 -38.36 -1.40
CA ALA A 241 30.70 -38.30 -2.71
C ALA A 241 31.69 -38.60 -3.85
N TRP A 242 32.95 -38.16 -3.74
CA TRP A 242 33.97 -38.36 -4.77
C TRP A 242 34.66 -39.72 -4.74
N SER A 243 34.76 -40.37 -3.58
CA SER A 243 35.42 -41.67 -3.39
C SER A 243 34.52 -42.65 -2.61
N PRO A 244 33.38 -43.06 -3.18
CA PRO A 244 32.39 -43.91 -2.49
C PRO A 244 32.92 -45.33 -2.19
N GLU A 245 33.88 -45.83 -2.97
CA GLU A 245 34.45 -47.18 -2.82
C GLU A 245 35.48 -47.30 -1.67
N ARG A 246 35.88 -46.18 -1.06
CA ARG A 246 36.87 -46.15 0.02
C ARG A 246 36.25 -46.70 1.32
N ASP A 247 37.05 -47.39 2.13
CA ASP A 247 36.65 -47.81 3.48
C ASP A 247 36.58 -46.61 4.44
N TRP A 248 35.43 -45.94 4.45
CA TRP A 248 35.16 -44.78 5.29
C TRP A 248 35.01 -45.13 6.78
N GLN A 249 34.71 -46.38 7.13
CA GLN A 249 34.52 -46.77 8.54
C GLN A 249 35.78 -46.53 9.36
N LYS A 250 36.96 -46.74 8.76
CA LYS A 250 38.26 -46.48 9.37
C LYS A 250 38.46 -45.02 9.78
N TYR A 251 37.90 -44.07 9.03
CA TYR A 251 38.07 -42.63 9.25
C TYR A 251 36.95 -42.02 10.11
N MET A 252 35.77 -42.65 10.11
CA MET A 252 34.60 -42.22 10.87
C MET A 252 34.65 -42.69 12.34
N SER A 253 35.26 -43.85 12.61
CA SER A 253 35.38 -44.42 13.96
C SER A 253 36.40 -43.65 14.83
N PRO A 254 36.19 -43.54 16.16
CA PRO A 254 35.07 -44.06 16.94
C PRO A 254 33.86 -43.12 17.05
N THR A 255 33.97 -41.88 16.55
CA THR A 255 32.96 -40.83 16.74
C THR A 255 31.63 -41.15 16.05
N PHE A 256 31.70 -41.65 14.81
CA PHE A 256 30.55 -42.03 14.01
C PHE A 256 30.49 -43.54 13.86
N LYS A 257 29.30 -44.11 14.08
CA LYS A 257 29.09 -45.56 14.15
C LYS A 257 28.95 -46.20 12.77
N ASN A 258 28.51 -45.42 11.79
CA ASN A 258 28.28 -45.85 10.42
C ASN A 258 29.27 -45.15 9.47
N PRO A 259 29.73 -45.81 8.38
CA PRO A 259 30.67 -45.21 7.44
C PRO A 259 30.06 -44.01 6.70
N GLU A 260 28.75 -43.99 6.44
CA GLU A 260 28.06 -42.86 5.80
C GLU A 260 27.74 -41.79 6.84
N LEU A 261 28.26 -40.57 6.65
CA LEU A 261 28.17 -39.51 7.66
C LEU A 261 26.72 -39.06 7.91
N LEU A 262 25.89 -39.01 6.86
CA LEU A 262 24.48 -38.61 6.92
C LEU A 262 23.51 -39.77 7.21
N SER A 263 24.01 -40.90 7.72
CA SER A 263 23.14 -42.01 8.12
C SER A 263 22.33 -41.71 9.39
N LEU A 264 21.19 -42.39 9.54
CA LEU A 264 20.29 -42.22 10.70
C LEU A 264 21.00 -42.40 12.05
N ALA A 265 21.95 -43.34 12.14
CA ALA A 265 22.70 -43.65 13.35
C ALA A 265 23.68 -42.54 13.77
N ASN A 266 24.05 -41.65 12.85
CA ASN A 266 25.03 -40.60 13.04
C ASN A 266 24.41 -39.22 13.32
N LEU A 267 23.10 -39.03 13.10
CA LEU A 267 22.44 -37.72 13.16
C LEU A 267 22.56 -37.01 14.52
N SER A 268 22.45 -37.74 15.63
CA SER A 268 22.56 -37.14 16.97
C SER A 268 23.98 -36.63 17.27
N THR A 269 24.99 -37.38 16.85
CA THR A 269 26.40 -36.95 16.92
C THR A 269 26.63 -35.75 16.00
N LEU A 270 26.08 -35.79 14.78
CA LEU A 270 26.18 -34.69 13.81
C LEU A 270 25.55 -33.39 14.33
N ALA A 271 24.37 -33.49 14.96
CA ALA A 271 23.70 -32.36 15.60
C ALA A 271 24.58 -31.71 16.68
N ARG A 272 25.33 -32.52 17.46
CA ARG A 272 26.25 -31.99 18.48
C ARG A 272 27.43 -31.24 17.86
N VAL A 273 28.00 -31.75 16.77
CA VAL A 273 29.10 -31.10 16.03
C VAL A 273 28.63 -29.78 15.41
N LEU A 274 27.46 -29.77 14.78
CA LEU A 274 26.91 -28.60 14.07
C LEU A 274 26.36 -27.51 15.00
N LYS A 275 26.12 -27.82 16.28
CA LYS A 275 25.80 -26.84 17.33
C LYS A 275 27.00 -26.00 17.78
N GLU A 276 28.19 -26.32 17.29
CA GLU A 276 29.47 -25.75 17.74
C GLU A 276 29.72 -25.88 19.26
N SER A 277 28.99 -26.79 19.92
CA SER A 277 29.29 -27.28 21.27
C SER A 277 30.35 -28.37 21.15
N GLY A 278 31.51 -28.20 21.79
CA GLY A 278 32.57 -29.21 21.77
C GLY A 278 32.06 -30.59 22.18
N LEU A 279 32.56 -31.66 21.55
CA LEU A 279 32.17 -33.04 21.87
C LEU A 279 32.70 -33.54 23.23
N GLU A 280 33.58 -32.78 23.90
CA GLU A 280 34.36 -33.20 25.08
C GLU A 280 33.90 -32.59 26.42
N ASP A 281 32.83 -31.77 26.44
CA ASP A 281 32.44 -31.03 27.64
C ASP A 281 31.71 -31.86 28.73
N ASP A 282 31.39 -33.14 28.49
CA ASP A 282 30.65 -33.95 29.48
C ASP A 282 31.56 -34.68 30.51
N ASP A 283 32.88 -34.74 30.33
CA ASP A 283 33.78 -35.54 31.19
C ASP A 283 34.95 -34.80 31.86
N VAL A 284 35.08 -33.47 31.71
CA VAL A 284 36.20 -32.72 32.31
C VAL A 284 35.73 -31.79 33.42
N LYS A 285 35.94 -32.21 34.67
CA LYS A 285 35.73 -31.44 35.92
C LYS A 285 36.76 -30.33 36.17
N ASP A 286 37.44 -29.84 35.14
CA ASP A 286 38.47 -28.80 35.31
C ASP A 286 38.24 -27.64 34.33
N GLY A 287 38.20 -26.42 34.89
CA GLY A 287 37.71 -25.19 34.27
C GLY A 287 38.61 -24.60 33.17
N SER A 288 39.16 -25.42 32.28
CA SER A 288 39.79 -24.97 31.06
C SER A 288 38.71 -24.71 30.01
N LYS A 289 38.20 -23.48 29.96
CA LYS A 289 37.33 -22.97 28.89
C LYS A 289 38.01 -23.20 27.53
N SER A 290 37.66 -24.30 26.87
CA SER A 290 37.79 -24.42 25.43
C SER A 290 37.01 -23.26 24.82
N ALA A 291 37.70 -22.42 24.06
CA ALA A 291 37.14 -21.17 23.55
C ALA A 291 35.91 -21.47 22.67
N LEU A 292 34.72 -21.26 23.25
CA LEU A 292 33.46 -21.09 22.53
C LEU A 292 33.73 -20.27 21.27
N GLY A 293 33.40 -20.82 20.10
CA GLY A 293 33.39 -20.04 18.87
C GLY A 293 32.56 -18.79 19.09
N ASN A 294 33.12 -17.61 18.81
CA ASN A 294 32.36 -16.37 18.86
C ASN A 294 31.16 -16.52 17.94
N TRP A 295 29.95 -16.52 18.50
CA TRP A 295 28.73 -16.59 17.70
C TRP A 295 28.75 -15.54 16.59
N LYS A 296 28.34 -15.94 15.39
CA LYS A 296 28.18 -15.06 14.24
C LYS A 296 26.80 -15.28 13.60
N PRO A 297 26.19 -14.22 13.04
CA PRO A 297 24.89 -14.33 12.39
C PRO A 297 24.95 -15.08 11.05
N GLN A 298 26.13 -15.26 10.45
CA GLN A 298 26.24 -16.00 9.19
C GLN A 298 26.25 -17.51 9.43
N LEU A 299 25.36 -18.24 8.77
CA LEU A 299 25.35 -19.69 8.79
C LEU A 299 26.65 -20.28 8.20
N HIS A 300 27.21 -21.29 8.86
CA HIS A 300 28.42 -21.98 8.44
C HIS A 300 28.25 -22.64 7.05
N PHE A 301 29.26 -22.57 6.17
CA PHE A 301 29.17 -23.07 4.77
C PHE A 301 28.85 -24.57 4.65
N ALA A 302 29.12 -25.35 5.71
CA ALA A 302 28.80 -26.78 5.78
C ALA A 302 27.32 -27.06 5.53
N TRP A 303 26.42 -26.16 5.94
CA TRP A 303 24.97 -26.34 5.77
C TRP A 303 24.54 -26.37 4.31
N ASP A 304 25.12 -25.53 3.44
CA ASP A 304 24.80 -25.57 2.01
C ASP A 304 25.21 -26.93 1.41
N ILE A 305 26.40 -27.45 1.76
CA ILE A 305 26.87 -28.76 1.28
C ILE A 305 25.98 -29.90 1.79
N ILE A 306 25.59 -29.86 3.07
CA ILE A 306 24.70 -30.88 3.67
C ILE A 306 23.33 -30.88 2.99
N LEU A 307 22.73 -29.70 2.81
CA LEU A 307 21.42 -29.55 2.18
C LEU A 307 21.47 -30.00 0.72
N ASP A 308 22.49 -29.58 -0.03
CA ASP A 308 22.66 -29.97 -1.42
C ASP A 308 22.80 -31.50 -1.53
N GLN A 309 23.53 -32.18 -0.64
CA GLN A 309 23.67 -33.63 -0.67
C GLN A 309 22.39 -34.39 -0.28
N LEU A 310 21.63 -33.90 0.71
CA LEU A 310 20.38 -34.55 1.16
C LEU A 310 19.20 -34.38 0.19
N LEU A 311 19.16 -33.23 -0.51
CA LEU A 311 18.07 -32.82 -1.40
C LEU A 311 18.39 -33.06 -2.88
N SER A 312 19.62 -33.47 -3.24
CA SER A 312 19.97 -33.85 -4.61
C SER A 312 19.22 -35.09 -5.10
N THR A 313 18.73 -35.04 -6.34
CA THR A 313 18.13 -36.16 -7.07
C THR A 313 18.90 -36.46 -8.37
N PRO A 314 19.07 -37.74 -8.78
CA PRO A 314 18.59 -38.97 -8.13
C PRO A 314 19.55 -39.50 -7.06
N LYS A 315 18.98 -40.01 -5.96
CA LYS A 315 19.73 -40.74 -4.92
C LYS A 315 20.21 -42.08 -5.48
N SER A 316 21.45 -42.48 -5.19
CA SER A 316 21.97 -43.80 -5.56
C SER A 316 21.09 -44.90 -4.95
N PRO A 317 20.72 -45.97 -5.69
CA PRO A 317 19.84 -47.04 -5.20
C PRO A 317 20.39 -47.80 -3.97
N ASN A 318 21.68 -47.64 -3.65
CA ASN A 318 22.32 -48.22 -2.46
C ASN A 318 22.64 -47.18 -1.37
N SER A 319 22.03 -45.99 -1.41
CA SER A 319 22.30 -44.94 -0.41
C SER A 319 21.78 -45.34 0.98
N THR A 320 22.65 -45.28 1.99
CA THR A 320 22.34 -45.50 3.42
C THR A 320 22.05 -44.19 4.16
N GLN A 321 21.87 -43.09 3.42
CA GLN A 321 21.57 -41.77 3.97
C GLN A 321 20.21 -41.73 4.65
N ALA A 322 20.11 -40.94 5.72
CA ALA A 322 18.84 -40.73 6.40
C ALA A 322 17.83 -39.99 5.49
N PRO A 323 16.53 -40.28 5.62
CA PRO A 323 15.49 -39.42 5.06
C PRO A 323 15.67 -37.96 5.51
N PHE A 324 15.40 -37.01 4.63
CA PHE A 324 15.54 -35.58 4.96
C PHE A 324 14.69 -35.18 6.16
N GLN A 325 13.49 -35.75 6.30
CA GLN A 325 12.62 -35.55 7.46
C GLN A 325 13.30 -35.90 8.79
N ASP A 326 14.01 -37.03 8.86
CA ASP A 326 14.72 -37.44 10.07
C ASP A 326 15.92 -36.52 10.34
N PHE A 327 16.64 -36.12 9.29
CA PHE A 327 17.70 -35.13 9.41
C PHE A 327 17.19 -33.81 9.96
N PHE A 328 16.15 -33.23 9.35
CA PHE A 328 15.60 -31.94 9.76
C PHE A 328 15.04 -32.02 11.19
N ARG A 329 14.33 -33.10 11.54
CA ARG A 329 13.84 -33.32 12.90
C ARG A 329 14.98 -33.35 13.93
N VAL A 330 15.98 -34.20 13.74
CA VAL A 330 17.02 -34.44 14.75
C VAL A 330 18.07 -33.32 14.80
N VAL A 331 18.50 -32.85 13.64
CA VAL A 331 19.64 -31.93 13.49
C VAL A 331 19.21 -30.47 13.53
N VAL A 332 17.96 -30.15 13.18
CA VAL A 332 17.42 -28.77 13.16
C VAL A 332 16.33 -28.57 14.21
N ASP A 333 15.23 -29.32 14.18
CA ASP A 333 14.06 -29.09 15.03
C ASP A 333 14.32 -29.34 16.52
N GLU A 334 14.71 -30.57 16.88
CA GLU A 334 15.02 -30.99 18.25
C GLU A 334 16.32 -30.35 18.78
N SER A 335 17.11 -29.81 17.85
CA SER A 335 18.47 -29.36 18.09
C SER A 335 18.57 -27.85 18.26
N LEU A 336 18.06 -27.06 17.31
CA LEU A 336 18.16 -25.60 17.23
C LEU A 336 16.88 -24.90 17.69
N PHE A 337 15.72 -25.58 17.62
CA PHE A 337 14.42 -25.06 18.03
C PHE A 337 13.91 -25.66 19.35
N SER A 338 14.75 -26.37 20.11
CA SER A 338 14.37 -26.87 21.43
C SER A 338 13.96 -25.71 22.36
N SER A 339 13.13 -26.00 23.38
CA SER A 339 12.75 -25.00 24.39
C SER A 339 13.95 -24.39 25.10
N THR A 340 15.02 -25.18 25.27
CA THR A 340 16.30 -24.80 25.90
C THR A 340 17.30 -24.16 24.93
N SER A 341 16.97 -24.02 23.65
CA SER A 341 17.87 -23.42 22.66
C SER A 341 17.92 -21.90 22.78
N SER A 342 19.14 -21.36 22.71
CA SER A 342 19.37 -19.90 22.76
C SER A 342 18.80 -19.19 21.52
N PRO A 343 18.53 -17.88 21.61
CA PRO A 343 18.03 -17.11 20.46
C PRO A 343 18.95 -17.19 19.23
N GLU A 344 20.26 -17.24 19.44
CA GLU A 344 21.29 -17.41 18.41
C GLU A 344 21.11 -18.70 17.60
N ARG A 345 20.81 -19.81 18.29
CA ARG A 345 20.62 -21.12 17.66
C ARG A 345 19.30 -21.16 16.88
N LYS A 346 18.24 -20.60 17.45
CA LYS A 346 16.93 -20.46 16.76
C LYS A 346 17.06 -19.58 15.51
N TYR A 347 17.89 -18.54 15.56
CA TYR A 347 18.20 -17.71 14.39
C TYR A 347 18.86 -18.51 13.26
N TRP A 348 19.87 -19.34 13.56
CA TRP A 348 20.43 -20.27 12.56
C TRP A 348 19.39 -21.26 12.04
N GLY A 349 18.51 -21.77 12.91
CA GLY A 349 17.39 -22.61 12.51
C GLY A 349 16.51 -21.94 11.44
N PHE A 350 16.18 -20.65 11.60
CA PHE A 350 15.43 -19.90 10.60
C PHE A 350 16.21 -19.74 9.28
N GLN A 351 17.51 -19.46 9.33
CA GLN A 351 18.35 -19.39 8.12
C GLN A 351 18.46 -20.73 7.39
N ILE A 352 18.50 -21.85 8.12
CA ILE A 352 18.50 -23.20 7.53
C ILE A 352 17.18 -23.45 6.83
N PHE A 353 16.05 -23.08 7.44
CA PHE A 353 14.74 -23.17 6.80
C PHE A 353 14.69 -22.35 5.51
N GLU A 354 15.12 -21.08 5.54
CA GLU A 354 15.18 -20.20 4.36
C GLU A 354 16.04 -20.77 3.23
N LYS A 355 17.11 -21.49 3.56
CA LYS A 355 17.96 -22.16 2.56
C LYS A 355 17.34 -23.47 2.06
N ALA A 356 16.65 -24.23 2.92
CA ALA A 356 16.06 -25.50 2.53
C ALA A 356 14.81 -25.32 1.66
N LEU A 357 13.94 -24.36 2.00
CA LEU A 357 12.64 -24.14 1.36
C LEU A 357 12.70 -24.05 -0.19
N PRO A 358 13.60 -23.26 -0.81
CA PRO A 358 13.66 -23.14 -2.27
C PRO A 358 14.25 -24.37 -2.98
N ARG A 359 14.85 -25.30 -2.23
CA ARG A 359 15.49 -26.52 -2.77
C ARG A 359 14.54 -27.72 -2.78
N MET A 360 13.33 -27.59 -2.25
CA MET A 360 12.42 -28.72 -2.02
C MET A 360 11.34 -28.85 -3.08
N ALA A 361 10.99 -30.09 -3.41
CA ALA A 361 9.80 -30.40 -4.19
C ALA A 361 8.53 -30.29 -3.33
N ALA A 362 7.37 -30.18 -3.97
CA ALA A 362 6.07 -30.07 -3.28
C ALA A 362 5.82 -31.24 -2.31
N ASP A 363 6.19 -32.46 -2.70
CA ASP A 363 5.97 -33.67 -1.89
C ASP A 363 6.82 -33.71 -0.62
N ASP A 364 7.97 -33.04 -0.63
CA ASP A 364 8.89 -33.03 0.51
C ASP A 364 8.62 -31.86 1.47
N MET A 365 7.91 -30.81 1.04
CA MET A 365 7.64 -29.59 1.84
C MET A 365 7.14 -29.84 3.27
N PRO A 366 6.20 -30.79 3.53
CA PRO A 366 5.73 -31.06 4.89
C PRO A 366 6.85 -31.40 5.88
N MET A 367 7.99 -31.89 5.39
CA MET A 367 9.14 -32.27 6.23
C MET A 367 9.81 -31.07 6.92
N LEU A 368 9.62 -29.83 6.45
CA LEU A 368 10.17 -28.62 7.08
C LEU A 368 9.30 -28.04 8.20
N PHE A 369 7.99 -28.29 8.16
CA PHE A 369 7.02 -27.66 9.06
C PHE A 369 6.84 -28.50 10.33
N THR A 370 7.96 -28.72 11.03
CA THR A 370 8.05 -29.52 12.25
C THR A 370 7.49 -28.79 13.46
N LYS A 371 7.18 -29.55 14.52
CA LYS A 371 6.49 -29.05 15.72
C LYS A 371 7.23 -27.92 16.43
N ASN A 372 8.55 -28.04 16.67
CA ASN A 372 9.26 -27.00 17.42
C ASN A 372 9.53 -25.75 16.57
N PHE A 373 9.80 -25.93 15.28
CA PHE A 373 9.88 -24.86 14.29
C PHE A 373 8.59 -24.04 14.28
N MET A 374 7.44 -24.67 14.02
CA MET A 374 6.15 -23.97 13.93
C MET A 374 5.81 -23.23 15.22
N ARG A 375 5.96 -23.88 16.38
CA ARG A 375 5.77 -23.24 17.69
C ARG A 375 6.66 -22.01 17.87
N THR A 376 7.94 -22.13 17.52
CA THR A 376 8.91 -21.04 17.66
C THR A 376 8.59 -19.90 16.70
N TRP A 377 8.25 -20.22 15.45
CA TRP A 377 7.94 -19.26 14.42
C TRP A 377 6.67 -18.47 14.74
N ILE A 378 5.57 -19.14 15.08
CA ILE A 378 4.30 -18.50 15.47
C ILE A 378 4.49 -17.58 16.67
N ASN A 379 5.19 -18.03 17.72
CA ASN A 379 5.45 -17.22 18.92
C ASN A 379 6.32 -15.98 18.64
N HIS A 380 7.26 -16.06 17.71
CA HIS A 380 8.07 -14.92 17.32
C HIS A 380 7.38 -13.98 16.32
N LEU A 381 6.38 -14.44 15.57
CA LEU A 381 5.55 -13.58 14.73
C LEU A 381 4.52 -12.79 15.54
N SER A 382 3.91 -13.39 16.56
CA SER A 382 2.74 -12.82 17.28
C SER A 382 2.97 -11.46 17.97
N ASN A 383 4.22 -11.10 18.28
CA ASN A 383 4.56 -9.81 18.88
C ASN A 383 5.87 -9.23 18.30
N LYS A 384 5.81 -7.95 17.89
CA LYS A 384 6.91 -7.18 17.29
C LYS A 384 8.10 -6.99 18.23
N ASP A 385 7.89 -7.02 19.54
CA ASP A 385 8.95 -6.82 20.56
C ASP A 385 9.79 -8.08 20.81
N ARG A 386 9.40 -9.23 20.24
CA ARG A 386 10.16 -10.47 20.38
C ARG A 386 11.51 -10.34 19.67
N TYR A 387 12.59 -10.77 20.34
CA TYR A 387 13.97 -10.65 19.84
C TYR A 387 14.19 -11.18 18.39
N LEU A 388 13.57 -12.32 18.04
CA LEU A 388 13.69 -12.92 16.71
C LEU A 388 12.54 -12.56 15.75
N HIS A 389 11.70 -11.55 16.07
CA HIS A 389 10.56 -11.18 15.23
C HIS A 389 10.97 -10.85 13.79
N LYS A 390 12.07 -10.11 13.61
CA LYS A 390 12.59 -9.77 12.27
C LYS A 390 12.99 -11.01 11.46
N ALA A 391 13.62 -12.00 12.11
CA ALA A 391 14.01 -13.25 11.47
C ALA A 391 12.78 -14.10 11.12
N ALA A 392 11.81 -14.20 12.04
CA ALA A 392 10.55 -14.88 11.79
C ALA A 392 9.76 -14.25 10.63
N ARG A 393 9.76 -12.91 10.52
CA ARG A 393 9.14 -12.19 9.39
C ARG A 393 9.87 -12.42 8.06
N GLN A 394 11.20 -12.59 8.11
CA GLN A 394 11.99 -12.93 6.93
C GLN A 394 11.61 -14.33 6.39
N VAL A 395 11.35 -15.30 7.28
CA VAL A 395 10.81 -16.62 6.90
C VAL A 395 9.45 -16.49 6.19
N ALA A 396 8.52 -15.68 6.71
CA ALA A 396 7.23 -15.43 6.05
C ALA A 396 7.42 -14.81 4.66
N THR A 397 8.37 -13.87 4.54
CA THR A 397 8.73 -13.24 3.26
C THR A 397 9.34 -14.25 2.29
N CYS A 398 10.18 -15.17 2.77
CA CYS A 398 10.77 -16.24 1.98
C CYS A 398 9.70 -17.19 1.44
N ILE A 399 8.70 -17.56 2.27
CA ILE A 399 7.56 -18.40 1.85
C ILE A 399 6.78 -17.70 0.73
N HIS A 400 6.45 -16.43 0.90
CA HIS A 400 5.77 -15.65 -0.14
C HIS A 400 6.59 -15.59 -1.44
N ALA A 401 7.90 -15.34 -1.35
CA ALA A 401 8.77 -15.30 -2.52
C ALA A 401 8.84 -16.65 -3.28
N VAL A 402 8.80 -17.78 -2.56
CA VAL A 402 8.77 -19.11 -3.17
C VAL A 402 7.44 -19.37 -3.89
N VAL A 403 6.30 -18.96 -3.31
CA VAL A 403 4.99 -19.09 -3.96
C VAL A 403 4.88 -18.21 -5.19
N GLN A 404 5.39 -16.98 -5.14
CA GLN A 404 5.44 -16.08 -6.29
C GLN A 404 6.25 -16.66 -7.46
N GLN A 405 7.32 -17.40 -7.17
CA GLN A 405 8.12 -18.08 -8.20
C GLN A 405 7.45 -19.37 -8.70
N ASN A 406 6.72 -20.07 -7.84
CA ASN A 406 5.99 -21.30 -8.18
C ASN A 406 4.62 -21.37 -7.47
N PRO A 407 3.56 -20.83 -8.10
CA PRO A 407 2.22 -20.75 -7.51
C PRO A 407 1.63 -22.10 -7.09
N THR A 408 2.05 -23.21 -7.75
CA THR A 408 1.55 -24.56 -7.44
C THR A 408 1.90 -25.03 -6.03
N LEU A 409 2.92 -24.45 -5.39
CA LEU A 409 3.32 -24.79 -4.02
C LEU A 409 2.40 -24.17 -2.96
N GLY A 410 1.59 -23.17 -3.32
CA GLY A 410 0.76 -22.42 -2.37
C GLY A 410 -0.20 -23.31 -1.59
N PHE A 411 -0.89 -24.24 -2.27
CA PHE A 411 -1.81 -25.18 -1.62
C PHE A 411 -1.09 -26.05 -0.56
N THR A 412 0.06 -26.64 -0.91
CA THR A 412 0.83 -27.48 0.02
C THR A 412 1.28 -26.67 1.24
N LEU A 413 1.70 -25.42 1.04
CA LEU A 413 2.14 -24.54 2.13
C LEU A 413 0.98 -24.17 3.05
N ILE A 414 -0.19 -23.81 2.50
CA ILE A 414 -1.39 -23.54 3.31
C ILE A 414 -1.72 -24.74 4.18
N LEU A 415 -1.68 -25.96 3.62
CA LEU A 415 -1.94 -27.18 4.38
C LEU A 415 -0.97 -27.37 5.56
N GLN A 416 0.28 -26.90 5.45
CA GLN A 416 1.21 -26.94 6.57
C GLN A 416 0.95 -25.83 7.61
N LEU A 417 0.60 -24.62 7.15
CA LEU A 417 0.32 -23.47 8.03
C LEU A 417 -0.97 -23.64 8.83
N THR A 418 -1.98 -24.27 8.24
CA THR A 418 -3.27 -24.58 8.85
C THR A 418 -3.37 -26.04 9.29
N GLY A 419 -2.26 -26.79 9.25
CA GLY A 419 -2.23 -28.22 9.60
C GLY A 419 -2.03 -28.47 11.10
N SER A 420 -1.66 -29.72 11.43
CA SER A 420 -1.52 -30.21 12.82
C SER A 420 -0.47 -29.47 13.67
N ASN A 421 0.59 -28.94 13.06
CA ASN A 421 1.60 -28.13 13.73
C ASN A 421 1.32 -26.62 13.61
N GLY A 422 0.30 -26.23 12.85
CA GLY A 422 -0.07 -24.86 12.57
C GLY A 422 -1.30 -24.41 13.35
N ASN A 423 -2.03 -23.44 12.80
CA ASN A 423 -3.30 -22.99 13.35
C ASN A 423 -4.23 -22.54 12.23
N HIS A 424 -5.52 -22.89 12.30
CA HIS A 424 -6.52 -22.48 11.31
C HIS A 424 -6.68 -20.95 11.21
N GLN A 425 -6.37 -20.22 12.27
CA GLN A 425 -6.34 -18.76 12.35
C GLN A 425 -4.90 -18.22 12.37
N PHE A 426 -4.00 -18.82 11.57
CA PHE A 426 -2.57 -18.49 11.54
C PHE A 426 -2.32 -16.98 11.44
N ASP A 427 -2.97 -16.30 10.50
CA ASP A 427 -2.78 -14.87 10.23
C ASP A 427 -3.20 -13.99 11.42
N LYS A 428 -4.36 -14.28 12.03
CA LYS A 428 -4.84 -13.61 13.25
C LYS A 428 -3.89 -13.81 14.44
N LEU A 429 -3.44 -15.06 14.66
CA LEU A 429 -2.54 -15.41 15.76
C LEU A 429 -1.15 -14.76 15.60
N THR A 430 -0.67 -14.68 14.37
CA THR A 430 0.67 -14.15 14.04
C THR A 430 0.67 -12.64 13.76
N LYS A 431 -0.50 -12.02 13.61
CA LYS A 431 -0.66 -10.63 13.14
C LYS A 431 0.07 -10.41 11.80
N THR A 432 -0.07 -11.38 10.90
CA THR A 432 0.49 -11.33 9.54
C THR A 432 -0.58 -11.65 8.51
N LYS A 433 -0.33 -11.33 7.23
CA LYS A 433 -1.17 -11.70 6.08
C LYS A 433 -0.53 -12.87 5.30
N THR A 434 0.07 -13.85 5.99
CA THR A 434 0.91 -14.88 5.35
C THR A 434 0.06 -15.84 4.52
N VAL A 435 -1.00 -16.41 5.10
CA VAL A 435 -1.92 -17.30 4.38
C VAL A 435 -2.64 -16.53 3.29
N GLU A 436 -3.10 -15.32 3.61
CA GLU A 436 -3.75 -14.41 2.65
C GLU A 436 -2.86 -14.12 1.43
N SER A 437 -1.59 -13.78 1.64
CA SER A 437 -0.65 -13.49 0.55
C SER A 437 -0.34 -14.73 -0.29
N ILE A 438 -0.33 -15.92 0.32
CA ILE A 438 -0.16 -17.18 -0.43
C ILE A 438 -1.38 -17.40 -1.34
N LEU A 439 -2.60 -17.25 -0.82
CA LEU A 439 -3.84 -17.39 -1.59
C LEU A 439 -3.90 -16.38 -2.75
N ALA A 440 -3.54 -15.13 -2.52
CA ALA A 440 -3.51 -14.10 -3.57
C ALA A 440 -2.47 -14.39 -4.69
N SER A 441 -1.43 -15.17 -4.38
CA SER A 441 -0.37 -15.54 -5.32
C SER A 441 -0.63 -16.85 -6.08
N MET A 442 -1.68 -17.59 -5.69
CA MET A 442 -2.04 -18.86 -6.32
C MET A 442 -2.81 -18.64 -7.62
N ASP A 443 -2.73 -19.61 -8.54
CA ASP A 443 -3.55 -19.64 -9.74
C ASP A 443 -4.96 -20.19 -9.46
N ALA A 444 -5.90 -19.97 -10.38
CA ALA A 444 -7.29 -20.43 -10.23
C ALA A 444 -7.39 -21.95 -9.97
N LYS A 445 -6.50 -22.74 -10.57
CA LYS A 445 -6.43 -24.19 -10.36
C LYS A 445 -5.98 -24.54 -8.93
N GLY A 446 -4.98 -23.85 -8.39
CA GLY A 446 -4.56 -24.00 -7.00
C GLY A 446 -5.67 -23.64 -6.01
N ILE A 447 -6.41 -22.56 -6.27
CA ILE A 447 -7.56 -22.17 -5.46
C ILE A 447 -8.67 -23.23 -5.51
N LEU A 448 -8.98 -23.78 -6.70
CA LEU A 448 -9.91 -24.91 -6.83
C LEU A 448 -9.47 -26.12 -6.00
N THR A 449 -8.19 -26.51 -6.08
CA THR A 449 -7.67 -27.63 -5.28
C THR A 449 -7.79 -27.36 -3.77
N TYR A 450 -7.59 -26.11 -3.34
CA TYR A 450 -7.80 -25.72 -1.95
C TYR A 450 -9.28 -25.81 -1.54
N ILE A 451 -10.21 -25.35 -2.38
CA ILE A 451 -11.65 -25.50 -2.15
C ILE A 451 -12.03 -26.97 -2.08
N GLU A 452 -11.55 -27.82 -2.99
CA GLU A 452 -11.81 -29.26 -2.97
C GLU A 452 -11.35 -29.91 -1.67
N PHE A 453 -10.17 -29.53 -1.18
CA PHE A 453 -9.66 -29.95 0.13
C PHE A 453 -10.58 -29.50 1.27
N LEU A 454 -11.01 -28.24 1.30
CA LEU A 454 -11.93 -27.71 2.33
C LEU A 454 -13.25 -28.49 2.33
N LEU A 455 -13.82 -28.76 1.15
CA LEU A 455 -15.06 -29.53 1.01
C LEU A 455 -14.90 -30.98 1.45
N GLU A 456 -13.71 -31.58 1.32
CA GLU A 456 -13.41 -32.91 1.84
C GLU A 456 -13.36 -32.97 3.37
N GLN A 457 -13.05 -31.84 4.04
CA GLN A 457 -12.99 -31.79 5.51
C GLN A 457 -14.37 -31.85 6.18
N VAL A 458 -15.46 -31.60 5.45
CA VAL A 458 -16.84 -31.42 5.98
C VAL A 458 -17.40 -32.67 6.68
N ASP A 459 -17.05 -33.88 6.23
CA ASP A 459 -17.64 -35.16 6.67
C ASP A 459 -16.60 -36.21 7.13
N ILE A 460 -15.37 -35.79 7.49
CA ILE A 460 -14.36 -36.73 8.01
C ILE A 460 -14.78 -37.23 9.40
N THR A 461 -15.06 -38.53 9.50
CA THR A 461 -15.84 -39.18 10.58
C THR A 461 -15.03 -40.09 11.49
N GLU A 462 -13.70 -40.04 11.46
CA GLU A 462 -12.88 -40.93 12.28
C GLU A 462 -12.70 -40.38 13.71
N LYS A 463 -13.73 -40.62 14.56
CA LYS A 463 -13.76 -40.50 16.05
C LYS A 463 -14.13 -39.13 16.66
N ASP A 464 -14.45 -38.11 15.88
CA ASP A 464 -14.80 -36.80 16.42
C ASP A 464 -16.25 -36.73 16.93
N ASP A 465 -16.49 -35.93 17.98
CA ASP A 465 -17.83 -35.64 18.47
C ASP A 465 -18.59 -34.64 17.57
N ILE A 466 -19.90 -34.49 17.79
CA ILE A 466 -20.75 -33.61 16.96
C ILE A 466 -20.30 -32.15 17.03
N HIS A 467 -19.80 -31.69 18.19
CA HIS A 467 -19.34 -30.31 18.37
C HIS A 467 -18.10 -30.03 17.54
N ALA A 468 -17.12 -30.94 17.53
CA ALA A 468 -15.91 -30.84 16.74
C ALA A 468 -16.22 -30.87 15.23
N VAL A 469 -17.15 -31.71 14.79
CA VAL A 469 -17.62 -31.73 13.40
C VAL A 469 -18.27 -30.40 13.03
N ASN A 470 -19.16 -29.88 13.87
CA ASN A 470 -19.86 -28.62 13.59
C ASN A 470 -18.89 -27.43 13.57
N ALA A 471 -17.93 -27.36 14.50
CA ALA A 471 -16.90 -26.33 14.51
C ALA A 471 -16.03 -26.37 13.23
N ARG A 472 -15.70 -27.57 12.74
CA ARG A 472 -14.99 -27.73 11.47
C ARG A 472 -15.83 -27.25 10.28
N ARG A 473 -17.12 -27.58 10.25
CA ARG A 473 -18.04 -27.13 9.19
C ARG A 473 -18.21 -25.61 9.18
N ALA A 474 -18.36 -24.99 10.35
CA ALA A 474 -18.39 -23.54 10.50
C ALA A 474 -17.11 -22.90 9.95
N TRP A 475 -15.95 -23.45 10.31
CA TRP A 475 -14.66 -23.00 9.76
C TRP A 475 -14.59 -23.13 8.23
N VAL A 476 -15.06 -24.25 7.65
CA VAL A 476 -15.11 -24.41 6.18
C VAL A 476 -15.98 -23.32 5.57
N ILE A 477 -17.18 -23.08 6.10
CA ILE A 477 -18.11 -22.04 5.62
C ILE A 477 -17.42 -20.66 5.62
N ASP A 478 -16.70 -20.33 6.70
CA ASP A 478 -15.95 -19.06 6.80
C ASP A 478 -14.81 -18.97 5.80
N GLN A 479 -14.03 -20.04 5.60
CA GLN A 479 -12.94 -20.05 4.62
C GLN A 479 -13.47 -19.87 3.19
N LEU A 480 -14.59 -20.52 2.83
CA LEU A 480 -15.20 -20.35 1.51
C LEU A 480 -15.66 -18.90 1.30
N GLY A 481 -16.27 -18.28 2.30
CA GLY A 481 -16.65 -16.87 2.26
C GLY A 481 -15.44 -15.94 2.10
N ALA A 482 -14.37 -16.18 2.85
CA ALA A 482 -13.14 -15.39 2.81
C ALA A 482 -12.47 -15.39 1.42
N LEU A 483 -12.54 -16.51 0.67
CA LEU A 483 -12.02 -16.59 -0.70
C LEU A 483 -12.77 -15.64 -1.65
N ILE A 484 -14.08 -15.50 -1.50
CA ILE A 484 -14.90 -14.57 -2.30
C ILE A 484 -14.68 -13.13 -1.85
N ARG A 485 -14.61 -12.87 -0.54
CA ARG A 485 -14.39 -11.53 0.01
C ARG A 485 -13.04 -10.93 -0.36
N ASN A 486 -11.98 -11.74 -0.39
CA ASN A 486 -10.64 -11.24 -0.68
C ASN A 486 -10.49 -10.78 -2.14
N GLY A 487 -10.45 -9.46 -2.37
CA GLY A 487 -10.33 -8.85 -3.69
C GLY A 487 -9.00 -9.10 -4.40
N SER A 488 -7.95 -9.50 -3.67
CA SER A 488 -6.62 -9.80 -4.23
C SER A 488 -6.56 -11.18 -4.89
N ILE A 489 -7.48 -12.09 -4.57
CA ILE A 489 -7.55 -13.42 -5.18
C ILE A 489 -8.16 -13.31 -6.59
N PRO A 490 -7.50 -13.81 -7.64
CA PRO A 490 -8.05 -13.81 -8.99
C PRO A 490 -9.40 -14.54 -9.06
N LYS A 491 -10.46 -13.78 -9.36
CA LYS A 491 -11.83 -14.29 -9.53
C LYS A 491 -11.93 -15.09 -10.83
N ASP A 492 -12.34 -16.34 -10.71
CA ASP A 492 -12.62 -17.23 -11.84
C ASP A 492 -13.98 -17.90 -11.62
N ASP A 493 -14.74 -18.00 -12.71
CA ASP A 493 -16.15 -18.36 -12.64
C ASP A 493 -16.37 -19.78 -12.08
N GLU A 494 -15.45 -20.71 -12.33
CA GLU A 494 -15.59 -22.12 -11.95
C GLU A 494 -15.54 -22.30 -10.42
N TRP A 495 -14.56 -21.67 -9.76
CA TRP A 495 -14.42 -21.83 -8.33
C TRP A 495 -15.46 -21.03 -7.54
N ILE A 496 -15.87 -19.86 -8.05
CA ILE A 496 -16.96 -19.09 -7.43
C ILE A 496 -18.26 -19.90 -7.48
N HIS A 497 -18.60 -20.51 -8.62
CA HIS A 497 -19.74 -21.42 -8.70
C HIS A 497 -19.64 -22.58 -7.71
N SER A 498 -18.47 -23.21 -7.60
CA SER A 498 -18.28 -24.32 -6.65
C SER A 498 -18.59 -23.91 -5.21
N ILE A 499 -18.29 -22.67 -4.82
CA ILE A 499 -18.61 -22.13 -3.49
C ILE A 499 -20.10 -21.83 -3.35
N LEU A 500 -20.67 -21.06 -4.29
CA LEU A 500 -22.08 -20.66 -4.26
C LEU A 500 -23.01 -21.88 -4.28
N ASP A 501 -22.77 -22.84 -5.18
CA ASP A 501 -23.54 -24.07 -5.29
C ASP A 501 -23.51 -24.88 -3.98
N TRP A 502 -22.36 -24.93 -3.32
CA TRP A 502 -22.21 -25.66 -2.06
C TRP A 502 -22.98 -24.98 -0.92
N LEU A 503 -22.86 -23.65 -0.78
CA LEU A 503 -23.61 -22.86 0.21
C LEU A 503 -25.12 -22.95 -0.03
N ILE A 504 -25.56 -22.92 -1.29
CA ILE A 504 -26.97 -23.09 -1.68
C ILE A 504 -27.50 -24.46 -1.25
N VAL A 505 -26.81 -25.56 -1.59
CA VAL A 505 -27.28 -26.91 -1.25
C VAL A 505 -27.38 -27.10 0.26
N HIS A 506 -26.36 -26.69 1.01
CA HIS A 506 -26.34 -26.90 2.47
C HIS A 506 -27.14 -25.87 3.27
N GLY A 507 -27.37 -24.67 2.74
CA GLY A 507 -28.17 -23.62 3.39
C GLY A 507 -29.67 -23.74 3.13
N LEU A 508 -30.07 -24.16 1.92
CA LEU A 508 -31.47 -24.12 1.46
C LEU A 508 -32.13 -25.50 1.31
N PHE A 509 -31.35 -26.57 1.19
CA PHE A 509 -31.88 -27.90 0.89
C PHE A 509 -31.47 -28.96 1.93
N VAL A 510 -32.31 -29.99 2.04
CA VAL A 510 -31.99 -31.24 2.74
C VAL A 510 -31.72 -32.33 1.71
N VAL A 511 -30.50 -32.89 1.74
CA VAL A 511 -30.11 -34.02 0.88
C VAL A 511 -30.70 -35.31 1.44
N LYS A 512 -31.82 -35.76 0.86
CA LYS A 512 -32.52 -37.01 1.23
C LYS A 512 -31.76 -38.25 0.78
N LYS A 513 -31.16 -38.18 -0.41
CA LYS A 513 -30.47 -39.31 -1.03
C LYS A 513 -29.32 -38.81 -1.89
N LYS A 514 -28.17 -39.46 -1.78
CA LYS A 514 -27.02 -39.16 -2.64
C LYS A 514 -27.34 -39.36 -4.12
N SER A 515 -26.83 -38.45 -4.95
CA SER A 515 -26.87 -38.53 -6.40
C SER A 515 -25.45 -38.51 -6.96
N ASP A 516 -24.88 -39.70 -7.18
CA ASP A 516 -23.46 -39.85 -7.60
C ASP A 516 -23.16 -39.16 -8.95
N LYS A 517 -24.20 -38.89 -9.78
CA LYS A 517 -24.08 -38.23 -11.09
C LYS A 517 -24.45 -36.74 -11.09
N SER A 518 -24.78 -36.17 -9.94
CA SER A 518 -25.14 -34.75 -9.85
C SER A 518 -23.96 -33.86 -10.28
N PRO A 519 -24.20 -32.77 -11.05
CA PRO A 519 -23.16 -31.77 -11.30
C PRO A 519 -22.74 -31.07 -10.00
N TYR A 520 -23.65 -30.97 -9.02
CA TYR A 520 -23.42 -30.34 -7.73
C TYR A 520 -22.76 -31.31 -6.74
N ARG A 521 -21.50 -31.04 -6.35
CA ARG A 521 -20.69 -31.91 -5.48
C ARG A 521 -21.38 -32.20 -4.13
N ALA A 522 -21.99 -31.18 -3.51
CA ALA A 522 -22.71 -31.29 -2.24
C ALA A 522 -23.84 -32.34 -2.23
N VAL A 523 -24.41 -32.69 -3.40
CA VAL A 523 -25.50 -33.68 -3.52
C VAL A 523 -24.96 -35.11 -3.68
N ARG A 524 -23.64 -35.28 -3.89
CA ARG A 524 -23.00 -36.59 -4.08
C ARG A 524 -22.78 -37.34 -2.76
N SER A 525 -22.87 -36.66 -1.62
CA SER A 525 -22.83 -37.25 -0.29
C SER A 525 -24.04 -36.81 0.55
N THR A 526 -24.33 -37.56 1.60
CA THR A 526 -25.30 -37.18 2.63
C THR A 526 -24.53 -36.88 3.92
N PRO A 527 -24.54 -35.63 4.41
CA PRO A 527 -23.71 -35.24 5.55
C PRO A 527 -24.09 -36.04 6.80
N THR A 528 -23.09 -36.56 7.50
CA THR A 528 -23.29 -37.37 8.73
C THR A 528 -22.35 -36.86 9.84
N PRO A 529 -22.88 -36.30 10.94
CA PRO A 529 -24.29 -35.98 11.23
C PRO A 529 -24.90 -34.97 10.25
N ALA A 530 -26.23 -34.85 10.20
CA ALA A 530 -26.88 -33.79 9.43
C ALA A 530 -26.38 -32.41 9.89
N PHE A 531 -26.40 -31.40 9.01
CA PHE A 531 -26.10 -30.02 9.41
C PHE A 531 -27.07 -29.62 10.54
N SER A 532 -26.62 -28.78 11.48
CA SER A 532 -27.51 -28.13 12.45
C SER A 532 -28.17 -26.90 11.82
N ASP A 533 -29.22 -26.38 12.44
CA ASP A 533 -29.91 -25.19 11.95
C ASP A 533 -28.99 -23.97 11.97
N ASP A 534 -28.15 -23.81 13.00
CA ASP A 534 -27.09 -22.77 13.05
C ASP A 534 -26.13 -22.82 11.87
N LEU A 535 -25.72 -24.03 11.45
CA LEU A 535 -24.82 -24.19 10.29
C LEU A 535 -25.55 -23.88 8.97
N ARG A 536 -26.84 -24.21 8.86
CA ARG A 536 -27.64 -23.82 7.68
C ARG A 536 -27.80 -22.31 7.62
N GLN A 537 -28.07 -21.68 8.77
CA GLN A 537 -28.13 -20.24 8.90
C GLN A 537 -26.79 -19.59 8.51
N SER A 538 -25.67 -20.16 8.96
CA SER A 538 -24.33 -19.72 8.57
C SER A 538 -24.11 -19.82 7.05
N CYS A 539 -24.54 -20.92 6.41
CA CYS A 539 -24.49 -21.07 4.96
C CYS A 539 -25.32 -20.00 4.23
N ARG A 540 -26.55 -19.70 4.69
CA ARG A 540 -27.41 -18.65 4.10
C ARG A 540 -26.80 -17.26 4.26
N THR A 541 -26.33 -16.95 5.47
CA THR A 541 -25.68 -15.67 5.78
C THR A 541 -24.43 -15.46 4.93
N ARG A 542 -23.57 -16.49 4.82
CA ARG A 542 -22.38 -16.43 3.96
C ARG A 542 -22.74 -16.39 2.47
N LEU A 543 -23.80 -17.08 2.02
CA LEU A 543 -24.27 -17.00 0.63
C LEU A 543 -24.62 -15.56 0.26
N VAL A 544 -25.43 -14.90 1.09
CA VAL A 544 -25.88 -13.53 0.87
C VAL A 544 -24.72 -12.53 0.97
N SER A 545 -23.79 -12.72 1.92
CA SER A 545 -22.54 -11.95 2.00
C SER A 545 -21.67 -12.12 0.75
N CYS A 546 -21.48 -13.35 0.25
CA CYS A 546 -20.73 -13.59 -0.97
C CYS A 546 -21.38 -12.93 -2.19
N LEU A 547 -22.72 -12.96 -2.28
CA LEU A 547 -23.44 -12.27 -3.34
C LEU A 547 -23.31 -10.74 -3.23
N ALA A 548 -23.20 -10.18 -2.02
CA ALA A 548 -22.89 -8.77 -1.82
C ALA A 548 -21.50 -8.42 -2.39
N ASP A 549 -20.47 -9.16 -1.96
CA ASP A 549 -19.09 -8.99 -2.42
C ASP A 549 -18.96 -9.13 -3.95
N LEU A 550 -19.68 -10.10 -4.53
CA LEU A 550 -19.72 -10.29 -5.98
C LEU A 550 -20.51 -9.20 -6.70
N THR A 551 -21.53 -8.61 -6.07
CA THR A 551 -22.33 -7.51 -6.65
C THR A 551 -21.52 -6.22 -6.74
N SER A 552 -20.62 -5.96 -5.79
CA SER A 552 -19.70 -4.81 -5.85
C SER A 552 -18.48 -5.06 -6.76
N HIS A 553 -18.14 -6.32 -7.02
CA HIS A 553 -17.02 -6.69 -7.88
C HIS A 553 -17.20 -6.24 -9.34
N THR A 554 -16.12 -5.72 -9.94
CA THR A 554 -16.11 -5.30 -11.35
C THR A 554 -15.37 -6.29 -12.23
N THR A 555 -16.08 -6.87 -13.20
CA THR A 555 -15.58 -7.88 -14.13
C THR A 555 -15.37 -7.29 -15.52
N LEU A 556 -14.31 -7.75 -16.19
CA LEU A 556 -14.00 -7.37 -17.57
C LEU A 556 -14.65 -8.35 -18.55
N VAL A 557 -15.75 -7.93 -19.17
CA VAL A 557 -16.51 -8.76 -20.12
C VAL A 557 -16.16 -8.37 -21.54
N LYS A 558 -15.94 -9.35 -22.41
CA LYS A 558 -15.76 -9.11 -23.85
C LYS A 558 -17.12 -9.05 -24.52
N SER A 559 -17.49 -7.88 -25.02
CA SER A 559 -18.70 -7.69 -25.82
C SER A 559 -18.62 -8.48 -27.14
N HIS A 560 -19.77 -8.74 -27.74
CA HIS A 560 -19.90 -9.41 -29.05
C HIS A 560 -19.12 -8.67 -30.17
N ASP A 561 -18.88 -7.38 -30.01
CA ASP A 561 -18.07 -6.54 -30.92
C ASP A 561 -16.55 -6.62 -30.66
N GLY A 562 -16.10 -7.50 -29.76
CA GLY A 562 -14.70 -7.65 -29.36
C GLY A 562 -14.16 -6.55 -28.44
N LYS A 563 -15.00 -5.58 -28.04
CA LYS A 563 -14.65 -4.53 -27.07
C LYS A 563 -14.77 -5.05 -25.64
N THR A 564 -13.77 -4.77 -24.81
CA THR A 564 -13.82 -5.08 -23.38
C THR A 564 -14.62 -4.00 -22.65
N GLN A 565 -15.64 -4.40 -21.90
CA GLN A 565 -16.47 -3.54 -21.06
C GLN A 565 -16.27 -3.92 -19.59
N LYS A 566 -16.19 -2.91 -18.72
CA LYS A 566 -16.24 -3.10 -17.26
C LYS A 566 -17.70 -3.15 -16.84
N LEU A 567 -18.12 -4.26 -16.25
CA LEU A 567 -19.46 -4.46 -15.73
C LEU A 567 -19.36 -4.88 -14.27
N THR A 568 -20.21 -4.31 -13.42
CA THR A 568 -20.24 -4.57 -11.98
C THR A 568 -21.30 -5.64 -11.68
N GLY A 569 -20.99 -6.57 -10.79
CA GLY A 569 -21.93 -7.60 -10.33
C GLY A 569 -22.08 -8.83 -11.22
N VAL A 570 -21.27 -8.96 -12.29
CA VAL A 570 -21.45 -9.99 -13.31
C VAL A 570 -20.30 -10.99 -13.39
N ALA A 571 -20.60 -12.19 -13.88
CA ALA A 571 -19.64 -13.20 -14.27
C ALA A 571 -19.01 -12.91 -15.65
N SER A 572 -18.15 -13.81 -16.13
CA SER A 572 -17.40 -13.60 -17.38
C SER A 572 -18.27 -13.58 -18.64
N ASP A 573 -19.49 -14.12 -18.58
CA ASP A 573 -20.50 -14.08 -19.64
C ASP A 573 -21.42 -12.84 -19.59
N GLY A 574 -21.28 -11.99 -18.57
CA GLY A 574 -22.05 -10.75 -18.42
C GLY A 574 -23.40 -10.91 -17.71
N GLU A 575 -23.74 -12.11 -17.22
CA GLU A 575 -24.89 -12.35 -16.35
C GLU A 575 -24.55 -12.02 -14.89
N PHE A 576 -25.54 -11.55 -14.12
CA PHE A 576 -25.34 -11.27 -12.70
C PHE A 576 -25.08 -12.53 -11.89
N TRP A 577 -24.19 -12.46 -10.89
CA TRP A 577 -23.92 -13.58 -9.97
C TRP A 577 -25.17 -14.05 -9.22
N ILE A 578 -26.05 -13.12 -8.86
CA ILE A 578 -27.38 -13.41 -8.26
C ILE A 578 -28.24 -14.24 -9.23
N SER A 579 -28.20 -13.95 -10.52
CA SER A 579 -28.92 -14.72 -11.55
C SER A 579 -28.42 -16.16 -11.60
N LYS A 580 -27.10 -16.37 -11.52
CA LYS A 580 -26.49 -17.69 -11.51
C LYS A 580 -26.87 -18.51 -10.26
N ALA A 581 -26.85 -17.88 -9.08
CA ALA A 581 -27.32 -18.52 -7.85
C ALA A 581 -28.80 -18.95 -7.95
N LEU A 582 -29.67 -18.08 -8.49
CA LEU A 582 -31.08 -18.43 -8.73
C LEU A 582 -31.24 -19.57 -9.73
N ALA A 583 -30.46 -19.59 -10.82
CA ALA A 583 -30.48 -20.69 -11.78
C ALA A 583 -30.11 -22.04 -11.15
N THR A 584 -29.12 -22.05 -10.24
CA THR A 584 -28.79 -23.22 -9.42
C THR A 584 -29.99 -23.63 -8.56
N ILE A 585 -30.58 -22.71 -7.79
CA ILE A 585 -31.75 -22.98 -6.92
C ILE A 585 -32.92 -23.57 -7.73
N THR A 586 -33.26 -22.97 -8.87
CA THR A 586 -34.33 -23.47 -9.76
C THR A 586 -34.03 -24.86 -10.31
N THR A 587 -32.76 -25.17 -10.60
CA THR A 587 -32.35 -26.50 -11.08
C THR A 587 -32.45 -27.55 -9.96
N LEU A 588 -32.03 -27.21 -8.74
CA LEU A 588 -32.10 -28.09 -7.57
C LEU A 588 -33.56 -28.36 -7.14
N ASN A 589 -34.43 -27.35 -7.20
CA ASN A 589 -35.86 -27.49 -6.90
C ASN A 589 -36.58 -28.51 -7.81
N LYS A 590 -36.08 -28.71 -9.05
CA LYS A 590 -36.63 -29.73 -9.96
C LYS A 590 -36.24 -31.15 -9.57
N ASP A 591 -35.20 -31.35 -8.76
CA ASP A 591 -34.73 -32.67 -8.29
C ASP A 591 -35.37 -33.07 -6.96
N THR A 592 -36.69 -33.23 -6.97
CA THR A 592 -37.47 -33.68 -5.80
C THR A 592 -37.18 -35.12 -5.35
N LYS A 593 -36.39 -35.87 -6.14
CA LYS A 593 -36.00 -37.26 -5.80
C LYS A 593 -34.86 -37.30 -4.78
N HIS A 594 -33.95 -36.33 -4.83
CA HIS A 594 -32.74 -36.31 -4.00
C HIS A 594 -32.75 -35.18 -2.97
N LEU A 595 -33.46 -34.08 -3.26
CA LEU A 595 -33.44 -32.86 -2.46
C LEU A 595 -34.85 -32.47 -2.01
N THR A 596 -34.91 -31.69 -0.94
CA THR A 596 -36.14 -31.06 -0.45
C THR A 596 -35.79 -29.70 0.09
N LEU A 597 -36.57 -28.69 -0.30
CA LEU A 597 -36.39 -27.32 0.16
C LEU A 597 -36.71 -27.26 1.66
N LEU A 598 -35.91 -26.51 2.44
CA LEU A 598 -36.05 -26.44 3.89
C LEU A 598 -37.34 -25.70 4.28
N GLU A 599 -37.56 -24.53 3.67
CA GLU A 599 -38.72 -23.68 3.90
C GLU A 599 -39.58 -23.66 2.63
N GLU A 600 -40.80 -24.16 2.76
CA GLU A 600 -41.82 -24.10 1.72
C GLU A 600 -42.69 -22.86 1.97
N LEU A 601 -42.75 -21.96 0.98
CA LEU A 601 -43.66 -20.82 1.02
C LEU A 601 -45.11 -21.25 0.80
N GLU A 602 -46.04 -20.39 1.22
CA GLU A 602 -47.47 -20.56 0.90
C GLU A 602 -47.72 -20.50 -0.62
N GLU A 603 -48.82 -21.11 -1.08
CA GLU A 603 -49.12 -21.20 -2.53
C GLU A 603 -49.23 -19.81 -3.18
N GLU A 604 -49.75 -18.82 -2.46
CA GLU A 604 -49.89 -17.44 -2.96
C GLU A 604 -48.51 -16.81 -3.22
N ASP A 605 -47.59 -16.89 -2.26
CA ASP A 605 -46.24 -16.35 -2.39
C ASP A 605 -45.41 -17.07 -3.47
N LEU A 606 -45.59 -18.39 -3.61
CA LEU A 606 -44.98 -19.16 -4.69
C LEU A 606 -45.41 -18.65 -6.07
N THR A 607 -46.67 -18.23 -6.21
CA THR A 607 -47.14 -17.66 -7.48
C THR A 607 -46.50 -16.30 -7.76
N ILE A 608 -46.33 -15.45 -6.75
CA ILE A 608 -45.67 -14.15 -6.86
C ILE A 608 -44.20 -14.34 -7.26
N ARG A 609 -43.48 -15.24 -6.60
CA ARG A 609 -42.09 -15.58 -6.93
C ARG A 609 -41.95 -16.09 -8.37
N THR A 610 -42.87 -16.94 -8.81
CA THR A 610 -42.86 -17.47 -10.19
C THR A 610 -43.08 -16.36 -11.21
N LYS A 611 -44.05 -15.45 -10.96
CA LYS A 611 -44.27 -14.27 -11.81
C LYS A 611 -43.03 -13.38 -11.89
N ALA A 612 -42.33 -13.16 -10.76
CA ALA A 612 -41.09 -12.38 -10.73
C ALA A 612 -39.99 -13.01 -11.60
N GLN A 613 -39.80 -14.32 -11.51
CA GLN A 613 -38.81 -15.05 -12.34
C GLN A 613 -39.15 -15.03 -13.84
N GLU A 614 -40.42 -15.15 -14.21
CA GLU A 614 -40.88 -15.02 -15.61
C GLU A 614 -40.66 -13.61 -16.15
N LEU A 615 -40.92 -12.59 -15.33
CA LEU A 615 -40.69 -11.19 -15.69
C LEU A 615 -39.20 -10.90 -15.90
N VAL A 616 -38.32 -11.42 -15.03
CA VAL A 616 -36.86 -11.34 -15.18
C VAL A 616 -36.40 -11.86 -16.55
N GLN A 617 -36.89 -13.03 -16.99
CA GLN A 617 -36.57 -13.57 -18.32
C GLN A 617 -37.02 -12.65 -19.46
N THR A 618 -38.13 -11.93 -19.26
CA THR A 618 -38.63 -10.95 -20.24
C THR A 618 -37.73 -9.70 -20.29
N LEU A 619 -37.24 -9.23 -19.14
CA LEU A 619 -36.35 -8.08 -19.03
C LEU A 619 -34.99 -8.32 -19.71
N GLN A 620 -34.45 -9.54 -19.62
CA GLN A 620 -33.19 -9.93 -20.26
C GLN A 620 -33.24 -9.79 -21.80
N GLY A 621 -34.43 -9.84 -22.40
CA GLY A 621 -34.64 -9.59 -23.83
C GLY A 621 -34.66 -8.12 -24.25
N ILE A 622 -34.66 -7.17 -23.30
CA ILE A 622 -34.75 -5.74 -23.57
C ILE A 622 -33.36 -5.18 -23.91
N SER A 623 -33.28 -4.48 -25.05
CA SER A 623 -32.05 -3.85 -25.55
C SER A 623 -32.26 -2.39 -25.94
N GLY A 624 -31.16 -1.65 -26.18
CA GLY A 624 -31.19 -0.23 -26.53
C GLY A 624 -31.23 0.69 -25.31
N ASP A 625 -31.83 1.87 -25.45
CA ASP A 625 -31.81 2.94 -24.45
C ASP A 625 -32.43 2.56 -23.09
N ARG A 626 -33.29 1.52 -23.07
CA ARG A 626 -33.94 1.02 -21.86
C ARG A 626 -33.21 -0.17 -21.21
N GLN A 627 -32.08 -0.60 -21.76
CA GLN A 627 -31.36 -1.79 -21.28
C GLN A 627 -30.81 -1.62 -19.86
N GLU A 628 -30.25 -0.45 -19.52
CA GLU A 628 -29.68 -0.21 -18.19
C GLU A 628 -30.77 -0.24 -17.11
N ILE A 629 -31.91 0.40 -17.37
CA ILE A 629 -33.09 0.40 -16.51
C ILE A 629 -33.66 -1.03 -16.36
N ALA A 630 -33.75 -1.79 -17.47
CA ALA A 630 -34.21 -3.18 -17.42
C ALA A 630 -33.30 -4.05 -16.55
N LYS A 631 -31.97 -3.86 -16.64
CA LYS A 631 -31.00 -4.53 -15.77
C LYS A 631 -31.14 -4.13 -14.30
N GLY A 632 -31.46 -2.87 -14.02
CA GLY A 632 -31.76 -2.41 -12.66
C GLY A 632 -32.98 -3.12 -12.08
N ALA A 633 -34.08 -3.16 -12.82
CA ALA A 633 -35.28 -3.89 -12.42
C ALA A 633 -35.03 -5.40 -12.28
N GLU A 634 -34.24 -5.99 -13.19
CA GLU A 634 -33.83 -7.39 -13.14
C GLU A 634 -33.09 -7.69 -11.83
N LEU A 635 -32.07 -6.88 -11.49
CA LEU A 635 -31.26 -7.04 -10.29
C LEU A 635 -32.10 -6.95 -9.01
N LEU A 636 -33.01 -5.96 -8.92
CA LEU A 636 -33.90 -5.78 -7.77
C LEU A 636 -34.79 -7.00 -7.54
N LEU A 637 -35.50 -7.44 -8.58
CA LEU A 637 -36.41 -8.59 -8.49
C LEU A 637 -35.64 -9.87 -8.12
N MET A 638 -34.48 -10.11 -8.74
CA MET A 638 -33.66 -11.28 -8.41
C MET A 638 -33.16 -11.23 -6.96
N ALA A 639 -32.76 -10.05 -6.48
CA ALA A 639 -32.26 -9.91 -5.12
C ALA A 639 -33.36 -10.15 -4.06
N MET A 640 -34.56 -9.62 -4.29
CA MET A 640 -35.74 -9.90 -3.45
C MET A 640 -36.06 -11.39 -3.40
N VAL A 641 -36.00 -12.07 -4.56
CA VAL A 641 -36.25 -13.52 -4.63
C VAL A 641 -35.18 -14.31 -3.87
N VAL A 642 -33.90 -13.95 -3.98
CA VAL A 642 -32.82 -14.61 -3.20
C VAL A 642 -33.01 -14.40 -1.70
N GLN A 643 -33.45 -13.22 -1.28
CA GLN A 643 -33.70 -12.93 0.14
C GLN A 643 -34.85 -13.77 0.68
N GLN A 644 -35.94 -13.96 -0.09
CA GLN A 644 -37.02 -14.88 0.29
C GLN A 644 -36.58 -16.35 0.40
N TYR A 645 -35.52 -16.76 -0.29
CA TYR A 645 -34.93 -18.10 -0.11
C TYR A 645 -34.03 -18.17 1.12
N SER A 646 -33.38 -17.06 1.47
CA SER A 646 -32.35 -17.01 2.50
C SER A 646 -32.90 -16.56 3.86
N ALA A 647 -34.23 -16.66 4.04
CA ALA A 647 -35.01 -15.93 5.04
C ALA A 647 -34.45 -16.03 6.46
N ASN A 648 -34.31 -14.84 7.06
CA ASN A 648 -34.28 -14.55 8.49
C ASN A 648 -35.53 -13.69 8.80
N GLU A 649 -35.74 -13.33 10.08
CA GLU A 649 -36.90 -12.53 10.54
C GLU A 649 -37.13 -11.22 9.72
N GLU A 650 -36.11 -10.67 9.06
CA GLU A 650 -36.13 -9.41 8.28
C GLU A 650 -36.40 -9.57 6.76
N THR A 651 -37.23 -10.52 6.34
CA THR A 651 -37.47 -10.77 4.90
C THR A 651 -38.46 -9.74 4.29
N PRO A 652 -38.21 -9.16 3.09
CA PRO A 652 -39.15 -8.26 2.43
C PRO A 652 -40.46 -9.00 2.21
N SER A 653 -41.57 -8.34 2.57
CA SER A 653 -42.89 -8.94 2.43
C SER A 653 -43.15 -9.37 0.99
N SER A 654 -43.82 -10.52 0.79
CA SER A 654 -44.26 -10.95 -0.53
C SER A 654 -45.11 -9.89 -1.24
N GLU A 655 -45.81 -9.05 -0.48
CA GLU A 655 -46.55 -7.88 -0.97
C GLU A 655 -45.62 -6.86 -1.65
N SER A 656 -44.44 -6.59 -1.07
CA SER A 656 -43.44 -5.68 -1.65
C SER A 656 -42.89 -6.23 -2.98
N LEU A 657 -42.67 -7.55 -3.06
CA LEU A 657 -42.28 -8.20 -4.31
C LEU A 657 -43.39 -8.11 -5.36
N GLU A 658 -44.65 -8.34 -4.98
CA GLU A 658 -45.79 -8.20 -5.90
C GLU A 658 -45.94 -6.77 -6.42
N ALA A 659 -45.81 -5.76 -5.55
CA ALA A 659 -45.82 -4.35 -5.93
C ALA A 659 -44.71 -4.01 -6.93
N CYS A 660 -43.49 -4.51 -6.70
CA CYS A 660 -42.37 -4.37 -7.65
C CYS A 660 -42.66 -5.05 -8.99
N VAL A 661 -43.19 -6.28 -8.99
CA VAL A 661 -43.55 -7.00 -10.21
C VAL A 661 -44.61 -6.23 -11.02
N GLU A 662 -45.61 -5.66 -10.35
CA GLU A 662 -46.64 -4.86 -11.01
C GLU A 662 -46.06 -3.56 -11.58
N ALA A 663 -45.22 -2.85 -10.80
CA ALA A 663 -44.55 -1.64 -11.22
C ALA A 663 -43.66 -1.88 -12.45
N VAL A 664 -42.81 -2.91 -12.44
CA VAL A 664 -41.97 -3.26 -13.59
C VAL A 664 -42.82 -3.59 -14.82
N ASN A 665 -43.91 -4.34 -14.68
CA ASN A 665 -44.84 -4.59 -15.79
C ASN A 665 -45.42 -3.30 -16.37
N ARG A 666 -45.84 -2.34 -15.53
CA ARG A 666 -46.33 -1.02 -15.97
C ARG A 666 -45.21 -0.21 -16.65
N MET A 667 -43.98 -0.29 -16.15
CA MET A 667 -42.81 0.44 -16.67
C MET A 667 -42.40 0.00 -18.09
N PHE A 668 -42.55 -1.29 -18.40
CA PHE A 668 -42.15 -1.87 -19.69
C PHE A 668 -43.33 -2.23 -20.60
N ALA A 669 -44.57 -1.94 -20.20
CA ALA A 669 -45.75 -2.11 -21.04
C ALA A 669 -45.62 -1.32 -22.37
N PRO A 670 -46.10 -1.88 -23.50
CA PRO A 670 -46.10 -1.16 -24.77
C PRO A 670 -47.01 0.08 -24.69
N GLU A 671 -46.51 1.26 -25.08
CA GLU A 671 -47.25 2.52 -24.98
C GLU A 671 -48.66 2.40 -25.59
N PRO A 672 -49.71 2.85 -24.89
CA PRO A 672 -51.05 2.90 -25.46
C PRO A 672 -51.05 3.90 -26.63
N LYS A 673 -51.38 3.41 -27.84
CA LYS A 673 -51.56 4.25 -29.03
C LYS A 673 -52.54 5.39 -28.71
N LYS A 674 -52.06 6.64 -28.76
CA LYS A 674 -52.81 7.89 -28.60
C LYS A 674 -54.24 7.79 -29.14
N SER A 675 -55.22 7.57 -28.28
CA SER A 675 -56.62 7.76 -28.60
C SER A 675 -56.99 9.24 -28.37
N LYS A 676 -57.70 9.80 -29.34
CA LYS A 676 -58.08 11.21 -29.44
C LYS A 676 -58.93 11.66 -28.24
N LYS A 677 -58.61 12.88 -27.74
CA LYS A 677 -59.50 13.85 -27.06
C LYS A 677 -60.92 13.35 -26.74
N SER A 678 -61.19 13.03 -25.48
CA SER A 678 -62.54 13.12 -24.90
C SER A 678 -62.55 14.10 -23.73
N ARG A 679 -62.84 15.36 -24.09
CA ARG A 679 -63.77 16.28 -23.43
C ARG A 679 -64.09 16.03 -21.95
N LYS A 680 -63.49 16.88 -21.11
CA LYS A 680 -63.97 17.45 -19.84
C LYS A 680 -65.36 16.96 -19.40
N SER A 681 -65.39 16.10 -18.39
CA SER A 681 -66.48 15.97 -17.42
C SER A 681 -65.90 16.11 -16.03
N THR A 682 -66.33 17.16 -15.36
CA THR A 682 -66.23 17.38 -13.92
C THR A 682 -66.89 16.23 -13.17
N ASP A 683 -66.14 15.50 -12.37
CA ASP A 683 -66.66 14.86 -11.16
C ASP A 683 -65.54 14.75 -10.12
N ASP A 684 -65.78 15.37 -8.96
CA ASP A 684 -64.92 15.37 -7.78
C ASP A 684 -65.08 14.03 -7.05
N THR A 685 -64.28 13.04 -7.44
CA THR A 685 -63.89 11.95 -6.54
C THR A 685 -62.38 11.82 -6.60
N ALA A 686 -61.73 11.95 -5.44
CA ALA A 686 -60.30 11.78 -5.28
C ALA A 686 -59.93 10.34 -5.65
N VAL A 687 -59.56 10.13 -6.91
CA VAL A 687 -58.80 8.94 -7.32
C VAL A 687 -57.42 9.12 -6.72
N GLU A 688 -57.03 8.25 -5.79
CA GLU A 688 -55.66 8.23 -5.28
C GLU A 688 -54.69 8.19 -6.47
N PRO A 689 -53.70 9.11 -6.53
CA PRO A 689 -52.75 9.12 -7.62
C PRO A 689 -51.96 7.82 -7.57
N ILE A 690 -52.11 6.99 -8.61
CA ILE A 690 -51.32 5.76 -8.76
C ILE A 690 -49.84 6.16 -8.77
N PRO A 691 -49.00 5.64 -7.84
CA PRO A 691 -47.58 5.96 -7.81
C PRO A 691 -46.89 5.66 -9.13
N GLU A 692 -45.89 6.48 -9.50
CA GLU A 692 -45.10 6.21 -10.69
C GLU A 692 -44.32 4.89 -10.51
N PRO A 693 -44.17 4.06 -11.57
CA PRO A 693 -43.54 2.74 -11.42
C PRO A 693 -42.14 2.77 -10.80
N VAL A 694 -41.33 3.78 -11.16
CA VAL A 694 -39.97 3.94 -10.60
C VAL A 694 -39.99 4.29 -9.11
N ASP A 695 -41.03 4.98 -8.62
CA ASP A 695 -41.15 5.36 -7.22
C ASP A 695 -41.35 4.12 -6.36
N VAL A 696 -42.16 3.15 -6.83
CA VAL A 696 -42.36 1.86 -6.14
C VAL A 696 -41.04 1.08 -6.02
N LEU A 697 -40.21 1.10 -7.07
CA LEU A 697 -38.91 0.41 -7.03
C LEU A 697 -37.94 1.11 -6.08
N VAL A 698 -37.91 2.45 -6.09
CA VAL A 698 -37.04 3.23 -5.19
C VAL A 698 -37.51 3.16 -3.74
N ASP A 699 -38.82 3.05 -3.49
CA ASP A 699 -39.38 2.80 -2.16
C ASP A 699 -38.90 1.45 -1.60
N SER A 700 -38.91 0.41 -2.44
CA SER A 700 -38.35 -0.89 -2.07
C SER A 700 -36.84 -0.84 -1.83
N ILE A 701 -36.10 -0.03 -2.61
CA ILE A 701 -34.67 0.25 -2.38
C ILE A 701 -34.46 0.98 -1.05
N ILE A 702 -35.33 1.91 -0.67
CA ILE A 702 -35.26 2.61 0.61
C ILE A 702 -35.50 1.62 1.77
N GLY A 703 -36.49 0.73 1.64
CA GLY A 703 -36.71 -0.35 2.61
C GLY A 703 -35.49 -1.27 2.79
N PHE A 704 -34.75 -1.54 1.70
CA PHE A 704 -33.47 -2.26 1.78
C PHE A 704 -32.39 -1.51 2.57
N LEU A 705 -32.37 -0.18 2.48
CA LEU A 705 -31.42 0.65 3.23
C LEU A 705 -31.80 0.79 4.71
N GLU A 706 -33.08 0.67 5.04
CA GLU A 706 -33.60 0.68 6.41
C GLU A 706 -33.21 -0.60 7.16
N GLN A 707 -33.31 -1.77 6.52
CA GLN A 707 -32.86 -3.06 7.08
C GLN A 707 -31.32 -3.18 7.24
N SER A 708 -30.54 -2.34 6.55
CA SER A 708 -29.08 -2.20 6.70
C SER A 708 -28.15 -3.41 6.49
N THR A 709 -28.60 -4.59 6.05
CA THR A 709 -27.63 -5.68 5.79
C THR A 709 -26.66 -5.32 4.65
N ALA A 710 -25.41 -5.78 4.72
CA ALA A 710 -24.37 -5.48 3.73
C ALA A 710 -24.80 -5.84 2.29
N TYR A 711 -25.55 -6.93 2.14
CA TYR A 711 -26.12 -7.34 0.87
C TYR A 711 -27.17 -6.37 0.35
N LEU A 712 -28.16 -6.02 1.17
CA LEU A 712 -29.24 -5.12 0.76
C LEU A 712 -28.71 -3.74 0.42
N ARG A 713 -27.76 -3.22 1.21
CA ARG A 713 -27.08 -1.96 0.91
C ARG A 713 -26.36 -2.00 -0.44
N THR A 714 -25.62 -3.06 -0.71
CA THR A 714 -24.85 -3.21 -1.96
C THR A 714 -25.79 -3.31 -3.17
N VAL A 715 -26.83 -4.13 -3.06
CA VAL A 715 -27.85 -4.30 -4.10
C VAL A 715 -28.64 -3.01 -4.31
N ALA A 716 -29.05 -2.32 -3.24
CA ALA A 716 -29.78 -1.05 -3.28
C ALA A 716 -29.01 0.00 -4.09
N ASN A 717 -27.73 0.20 -3.75
CA ASN A 717 -26.86 1.15 -4.43
C ASN A 717 -26.66 0.79 -5.91
N GLN A 718 -26.38 -0.48 -6.21
CA GLN A 718 -26.15 -0.93 -7.59
C GLN A 718 -27.43 -0.86 -8.44
N THR A 719 -28.57 -1.23 -7.86
CA THR A 719 -29.88 -1.16 -8.49
C THR A 719 -30.26 0.29 -8.79
N PHE A 720 -30.14 1.18 -7.80
CA PHE A 720 -30.44 2.59 -7.96
C PHE A 720 -29.54 3.25 -9.01
N ALA A 721 -28.25 2.88 -9.05
CA ALA A 721 -27.33 3.34 -10.08
C ALA A 721 -27.82 3.01 -11.50
N LEU A 722 -28.34 1.79 -11.71
CA LEU A 722 -28.91 1.33 -12.98
C LEU A 722 -30.28 1.96 -13.29
N LEU A 723 -31.09 2.25 -12.27
CA LEU A 723 -32.39 2.89 -12.40
C LEU A 723 -32.31 4.43 -12.49
N SER A 724 -31.14 5.03 -12.24
CA SER A 724 -30.96 6.48 -12.14
C SER A 724 -31.48 7.28 -13.35
N GLY A 725 -31.44 6.70 -14.55
CA GLY A 725 -31.96 7.31 -15.78
C GLY A 725 -33.49 7.39 -15.86
N ALA A 726 -34.22 6.68 -15.00
CA ALA A 726 -35.69 6.67 -14.93
C ALA A 726 -36.25 7.57 -13.82
N VAL A 727 -35.40 8.12 -12.96
CA VAL A 727 -35.77 8.94 -11.80
C VAL A 727 -36.57 10.18 -12.24
N ARG A 728 -37.65 10.47 -11.52
CA ARG A 728 -38.53 11.63 -11.73
C ARG A 728 -38.52 12.58 -10.53
N GLU A 729 -39.25 13.68 -10.65
CA GLU A 729 -39.45 14.65 -9.56
C GLU A 729 -40.02 13.98 -8.31
N SER A 730 -41.06 13.15 -8.45
CA SER A 730 -41.67 12.40 -7.34
C SER A 730 -40.70 11.41 -6.67
N THR A 731 -39.82 10.79 -7.46
CA THR A 731 -38.80 9.86 -6.96
C THR A 731 -37.79 10.56 -6.05
N LEU A 732 -37.36 11.77 -6.43
CA LEU A 732 -36.43 12.54 -5.60
C LEU A 732 -37.12 13.09 -4.34
N ASP A 733 -38.40 13.46 -4.43
CA ASP A 733 -39.18 13.85 -3.25
C ASP A 733 -39.27 12.70 -2.23
N LEU A 734 -39.44 11.46 -2.71
CA LEU A 734 -39.41 10.26 -1.88
C LEU A 734 -38.04 10.03 -1.22
N VAL A 735 -36.93 10.22 -1.94
CA VAL A 735 -35.58 10.07 -1.36
C VAL A 735 -35.29 11.16 -0.33
N VAL A 736 -35.68 12.40 -0.65
CA VAL A 736 -35.44 13.56 0.21
C VAL A 736 -36.29 13.53 1.48
N SER A 737 -37.53 13.03 1.41
CA SER A 737 -38.40 12.93 2.60
C SER A 737 -37.81 12.04 3.70
N GLN A 738 -37.00 11.04 3.33
CA GLN A 738 -36.29 10.19 4.30
C GLN A 738 -35.15 10.92 5.03
N LEU A 739 -34.70 12.06 4.52
CA LEU A 739 -33.67 12.90 5.15
C LEU A 739 -34.24 13.92 6.13
N GLU A 740 -35.57 14.07 6.20
CA GLU A 740 -36.22 14.97 7.14
C GLU A 740 -36.02 14.50 8.59
N ARG A 741 -36.05 15.45 9.53
CA ARG A 741 -35.95 15.12 10.95
C ARG A 741 -37.27 14.55 11.47
N ARG A 742 -37.25 13.29 11.89
CA ARG A 742 -38.30 12.68 12.73
C ARG A 742 -38.04 12.99 14.22
N ASN A 743 -39.08 13.04 15.04
CA ASN A 743 -38.93 13.26 16.48
C ASN A 743 -38.29 12.01 17.14
N PRO A 744 -37.31 12.14 18.05
CA PRO A 744 -36.72 10.99 18.75
C PRO A 744 -37.74 10.09 19.47
N ALA A 745 -38.83 10.67 19.96
CA ALA A 745 -39.92 9.92 20.60
C ALA A 745 -40.74 9.05 19.63
N GLU A 746 -40.75 9.35 18.32
CA GLU A 746 -41.40 8.53 17.29
C GLU A 746 -40.48 7.40 16.80
N LEU A 747 -39.16 7.52 17.02
CA LEU A 747 -38.17 6.47 16.70
C LEU A 747 -38.23 5.34 17.73
N ALA A 748 -38.42 5.67 19.01
CA ALA A 748 -38.50 4.71 20.10
C ALA A 748 -39.78 3.83 20.09
N GLU A 749 -40.86 4.28 19.45
CA GLU A 749 -42.12 3.50 19.37
C GLU A 749 -42.09 2.39 18.29
N ASN A 750 -41.16 2.44 17.33
CA ASN A 750 -41.08 1.48 16.22
C ASN A 750 -40.08 0.32 16.46
N GLU A 751 -39.20 0.41 17.45
CA GLU A 751 -38.13 -0.57 17.71
C GLU A 751 -38.42 -1.54 18.87
N ASP A 752 -39.61 -1.48 19.47
CA ASP A 752 -39.96 -2.35 20.61
C ASP A 752 -40.09 -3.85 20.25
N GLU A 753 -39.92 -4.24 18.97
CA GLU A 753 -40.03 -5.64 18.53
C GLU A 753 -38.72 -6.33 18.07
N ASP A 754 -37.67 -5.65 17.59
CA ASP A 754 -36.57 -6.34 16.87
C ASP A 754 -35.14 -5.79 17.10
N MET A 755 -34.53 -5.97 18.28
CA MET A 755 -33.08 -5.74 18.43
C MET A 755 -32.38 -6.86 19.21
N GLN A 756 -31.60 -7.65 18.49
CA GLN A 756 -30.57 -8.56 19.00
C GLN A 756 -29.20 -8.00 18.59
N ASP A 757 -28.26 -7.96 19.53
CA ASP A 757 -26.89 -7.41 19.41
C ASP A 757 -26.21 -7.79 18.09
N PRO A 758 -25.80 -6.83 17.22
CA PRO A 758 -24.94 -7.15 16.10
C PRO A 758 -23.52 -7.44 16.62
N GLU A 759 -23.04 -8.67 16.40
CA GLU A 759 -21.65 -9.05 16.67
C GLU A 759 -20.67 -8.15 15.91
N ASP A 760 -19.63 -7.67 16.61
CA ASP A 760 -18.49 -6.88 16.13
C ASP A 760 -17.94 -7.33 14.75
N GLU A 761 -18.39 -6.71 13.66
CA GLU A 761 -17.68 -6.72 12.38
C GLU A 761 -16.65 -5.58 12.37
N ALA A 762 -15.41 -5.92 12.73
CA ALA A 762 -14.26 -5.04 12.54
C ALA A 762 -14.06 -4.74 11.04
N GLU A 763 -14.36 -3.51 10.63
CA GLU A 763 -14.00 -2.98 9.32
C GLU A 763 -12.48 -2.71 9.27
N GLU A 764 -11.73 -3.57 8.58
CA GLU A 764 -10.39 -3.22 8.08
C GLU A 764 -10.54 -2.43 6.77
N GLU A 765 -10.33 -1.11 6.80
CA GLU A 765 -10.22 -0.29 5.60
C GLU A 765 -8.98 -0.68 4.77
N GLU A 766 -9.18 -1.17 3.55
CA GLU A 766 -8.14 -1.33 2.54
C GLU A 766 -7.97 -0.02 1.73
N GLY A 767 -6.76 0.54 1.78
CA GLY A 767 -6.35 1.72 1.04
C GLY A 767 -6.33 1.51 -0.48
N SER A 768 -7.10 2.33 -1.20
CA SER A 768 -7.06 2.46 -2.65
C SER A 768 -6.05 3.54 -3.07
N ASP A 769 -4.97 3.09 -3.71
CA ASP A 769 -3.88 3.91 -4.24
C ASP A 769 -4.32 4.70 -5.50
N SER A 770 -4.38 6.02 -5.37
CA SER A 770 -4.52 6.97 -6.48
C SER A 770 -3.48 8.09 -6.33
N SER A 771 -2.35 7.91 -6.99
CA SER A 771 -1.20 8.82 -6.98
C SER A 771 -1.41 10.11 -7.79
N SER A 772 -1.36 11.27 -7.12
CA SER A 772 -0.68 12.48 -7.62
C SER A 772 -0.40 13.49 -6.49
N PRO A 773 0.75 14.20 -6.51
CA PRO A 773 1.31 14.84 -5.33
C PRO A 773 0.96 16.35 -5.27
N SER A 774 0.58 16.82 -4.08
CA SER A 774 0.89 18.19 -3.63
C SER A 774 0.96 18.23 -2.12
N ASP A 775 2.17 18.51 -1.60
CA ASP A 775 2.45 18.90 -0.22
C ASP A 775 1.58 20.08 0.21
N ASP A 776 0.93 19.96 1.37
CA ASP A 776 1.03 20.95 2.45
C ASP A 776 0.56 20.28 3.75
N ASP A 777 1.46 20.29 4.74
CA ASP A 777 1.28 19.84 6.12
C ASP A 777 0.16 20.61 6.83
N ASP A 778 -0.75 19.89 7.49
CA ASP A 778 -1.40 20.30 8.74
C ASP A 778 -1.93 19.03 9.44
N ASP A 779 -1.14 18.53 10.40
CA ASP A 779 -1.51 17.48 11.36
C ASP A 779 -2.57 18.04 12.33
N ASP A 780 -3.78 17.50 12.28
CA ASP A 780 -4.77 17.52 13.37
C ASP A 780 -5.60 16.22 13.27
N GLU A 781 -5.03 15.11 13.75
CA GLU A 781 -5.76 13.87 14.04
C GLU A 781 -6.45 14.03 15.41
N GLU A 782 -7.73 14.41 15.42
CA GLU A 782 -8.62 14.18 16.56
C GLU A 782 -9.10 12.71 16.48
N GLU A 783 -8.42 11.81 17.20
CA GLU A 783 -8.90 10.46 17.47
C GLU A 783 -10.15 10.54 18.37
N GLU A 784 -11.25 9.92 17.93
CA GLU A 784 -12.48 9.76 18.71
C GLU A 784 -12.24 8.79 19.88
N GLU A 785 -11.73 9.29 21.01
CA GLU A 785 -11.74 8.60 22.31
C GLU A 785 -13.17 8.57 22.90
N GLY A 786 -14.05 7.71 22.36
CA GLY A 786 -15.40 7.50 22.89
C GLY A 786 -15.52 6.27 23.79
N ASP A 787 -15.04 5.12 23.31
CA ASP A 787 -15.28 3.83 23.99
C ASP A 787 -14.12 3.36 24.87
N GLU A 788 -12.90 3.87 24.67
CA GLU A 788 -11.77 3.52 25.54
C GLU A 788 -11.86 4.16 26.94
N GLU A 789 -12.47 5.35 27.10
CA GLU A 789 -12.61 5.99 28.40
C GLU A 789 -13.57 5.23 29.34
N GLU A 790 -14.68 4.67 28.83
CA GLU A 790 -15.62 3.90 29.65
C GLU A 790 -15.06 2.53 30.05
N LEU A 791 -14.37 1.84 29.13
CA LEU A 791 -13.66 0.57 29.40
C LEU A 791 -12.47 0.77 30.36
N GLN A 792 -11.74 1.89 30.24
CA GLN A 792 -10.67 2.24 31.17
C GLN A 792 -11.21 2.67 32.55
N ALA A 793 -12.36 3.36 32.60
CA ALA A 793 -13.04 3.67 33.86
C ALA A 793 -13.57 2.40 34.56
N LEU A 794 -14.06 1.43 33.79
CA LEU A 794 -14.47 0.11 34.27
C LEU A 794 -13.26 -0.66 34.81
N ARG A 795 -12.15 -0.71 34.06
CA ARG A 795 -10.89 -1.31 34.52
C ARG A 795 -10.36 -0.65 35.78
N ARG A 796 -10.42 0.69 35.90
CA ARG A 796 -10.01 1.41 37.11
C ARG A 796 -10.90 1.10 38.31
N LYS A 797 -12.22 1.01 38.12
CA LYS A 797 -13.14 0.63 39.21
C LYS A 797 -12.95 -0.83 39.64
N ILE A 798 -12.67 -1.73 38.70
CA ILE A 798 -12.34 -3.14 38.99
C ILE A 798 -10.97 -3.24 39.68
N GLU A 799 -9.95 -2.49 39.23
CA GLU A 799 -8.64 -2.42 39.88
C GLU A 799 -8.70 -1.79 41.27
N GLU A 800 -9.54 -0.77 41.48
CA GLU A 800 -9.74 -0.12 42.77
C GLU A 800 -10.45 -1.06 43.75
N ALA A 801 -11.44 -1.83 43.27
CA ALA A 801 -12.07 -2.90 44.06
C ALA A 801 -11.08 -4.02 44.42
N LEU A 802 -10.16 -4.39 43.51
CA LEU A 802 -9.10 -5.37 43.77
C LEU A 802 -8.02 -4.84 44.75
N LYS A 803 -7.70 -3.53 44.70
CA LYS A 803 -6.74 -2.88 45.62
C LYS A 803 -7.23 -2.81 47.06
N VAL A 804 -8.53 -2.60 47.28
CA VAL A 804 -9.11 -2.46 48.63
C VAL A 804 -9.02 -3.75 49.45
N ASN A 805 -8.86 -4.92 48.81
CA ASN A 805 -8.81 -6.23 49.48
C ASN A 805 -7.42 -6.90 49.51
N GLY A 806 -6.33 -6.15 49.28
CA GLY A 806 -4.99 -6.56 49.75
C GLY A 806 -4.09 -7.29 48.74
N ALA A 807 -4.31 -7.16 47.42
CA ALA A 807 -3.33 -7.59 46.41
C ALA A 807 -2.34 -6.44 46.08
N GLU A 808 -1.26 -6.30 46.86
CA GLU A 808 -0.14 -5.44 46.48
C GLU A 808 0.81 -6.18 45.52
N ALA A 809 0.79 -5.80 44.24
CA ALA A 809 1.93 -6.01 43.35
C ALA A 809 2.96 -4.90 43.65
N GLY A 810 4.00 -5.24 44.41
CA GLY A 810 5.06 -4.33 44.82
C GLY A 810 5.91 -3.82 43.65
N ALA A 811 5.98 -2.50 43.51
CA ALA A 811 6.97 -1.82 42.68
C ALA A 811 8.00 -1.13 43.59
N ASP A 812 9.05 -1.86 44.01
CA ASP A 812 10.40 -1.31 44.15
C ASP A 812 11.43 -2.45 44.33
N GLY A 813 12.60 -2.33 43.70
CA GLY A 813 13.49 -3.46 43.39
C GLY A 813 14.45 -3.94 44.49
N SER A 814 14.77 -5.24 44.46
CA SER A 814 16.11 -5.85 44.62
C SER A 814 16.04 -7.39 44.51
N ASP A 815 17.15 -7.99 44.05
CA ASP A 815 17.39 -9.40 43.68
C ASP A 815 16.87 -10.55 44.58
N ASP A 816 16.54 -11.65 43.84
CA ASP A 816 16.74 -13.08 44.10
C ASP A 816 15.62 -13.98 44.72
N ALA A 817 15.43 -15.10 44.00
CA ALA A 817 14.91 -16.42 44.38
C ALA A 817 13.39 -16.75 44.50
N THR A 818 13.02 -17.75 43.68
CA THR A 818 12.13 -18.92 43.87
C THR A 818 10.63 -18.88 43.56
N ASP A 819 10.25 -19.82 42.66
CA ASP A 819 8.92 -20.38 42.37
C ASP A 819 8.17 -20.82 43.65
N ASP A 820 6.89 -20.46 43.76
CA ASP A 820 5.79 -21.28 44.29
C ASP A 820 4.45 -20.52 44.12
N GLU A 821 3.67 -20.87 43.09
CA GLU A 821 2.26 -20.47 42.96
C GLU A 821 1.38 -21.61 43.49
N ASP A 822 0.85 -21.47 44.72
CA ASP A 822 -0.24 -22.30 45.26
C ASP A 822 -1.41 -21.40 45.75
N LEU A 823 -2.56 -21.59 45.08
CA LEU A 823 -3.94 -21.70 45.61
C LEU A 823 -4.55 -20.50 46.40
N MET A 824 -5.46 -19.76 45.75
CA MET A 824 -6.44 -18.85 46.40
C MET A 824 -7.65 -19.61 46.97
N ASP A 825 -8.17 -19.17 48.12
CA ASP A 825 -9.23 -19.81 48.93
C ASP A 825 -10.67 -19.37 48.52
N ASP A 826 -11.62 -20.30 48.54
CA ASP A 826 -12.98 -20.20 47.96
C ASP A 826 -13.86 -19.10 48.61
N ASP A 827 -13.61 -18.76 49.88
CA ASP A 827 -14.38 -17.73 50.60
C ASP A 827 -14.03 -16.29 50.16
N GLN A 828 -12.87 -16.07 49.54
CA GLN A 828 -12.50 -14.77 48.94
C GLN A 828 -13.15 -14.55 47.57
N MET A 829 -13.54 -15.62 46.87
CA MET A 829 -14.19 -15.54 45.56
C MET A 829 -15.67 -15.12 45.66
N MET A 830 -16.38 -15.54 46.72
CA MET A 830 -17.78 -15.16 46.95
C MET A 830 -17.98 -13.68 47.29
N ALA A 831 -17.01 -13.02 47.93
CA ALA A 831 -17.11 -11.59 48.27
C ALA A 831 -16.90 -10.68 47.05
N ILE A 832 -16.21 -11.16 46.01
CA ILE A 832 -15.97 -10.44 44.75
C ILE A 832 -17.24 -10.46 43.86
N ASP A 833 -18.00 -11.56 43.89
CA ASP A 833 -19.24 -11.73 43.09
C ASP A 833 -20.37 -10.77 43.50
N GLU A 834 -20.52 -10.45 44.79
CA GLU A 834 -21.62 -9.58 45.26
C GLU A 834 -21.41 -8.10 44.85
N GLN A 835 -20.15 -7.65 44.75
CA GLN A 835 -19.83 -6.30 44.24
C GLN A 835 -19.89 -6.22 42.71
N LEU A 836 -19.51 -7.30 42.00
CA LEU A 836 -19.74 -7.41 40.55
C LEU A 836 -21.24 -7.33 40.24
N ALA A 837 -22.09 -8.02 41.00
CA ALA A 837 -23.54 -7.98 40.82
C ALA A 837 -24.15 -6.57 41.01
N GLU A 838 -23.58 -5.73 41.89
CA GLU A 838 -24.04 -4.36 42.09
C GLU A 838 -23.61 -3.42 40.95
N VAL A 839 -22.41 -3.63 40.39
CA VAL A 839 -21.96 -2.99 39.14
C VAL A 839 -22.87 -3.38 37.97
N PHE A 840 -23.21 -4.67 37.82
CA PHE A 840 -24.13 -5.14 36.78
C PHE A 840 -25.56 -4.60 36.94
N ARG A 841 -26.08 -4.41 38.16
CA ARG A 841 -27.39 -3.77 38.38
C ARG A 841 -27.43 -2.30 37.94
N SER A 842 -26.32 -1.57 38.05
CA SER A 842 -26.24 -0.18 37.59
C SER A 842 -26.32 -0.06 36.05
N GLN A 843 -25.85 -1.09 35.35
CA GLN A 843 -25.86 -1.20 33.89
C GLN A 843 -27.27 -1.49 33.31
N VAL A 844 -28.11 -2.23 34.07
CA VAL A 844 -29.52 -2.46 33.69
C VAL A 844 -30.35 -1.17 33.71
N ASN A 845 -29.96 -0.17 34.51
CA ASN A 845 -30.63 1.13 34.53
C ASN A 845 -30.11 2.10 33.43
N SER A 846 -28.86 1.98 32.98
CA SER A 846 -28.31 2.76 31.85
C SER A 846 -28.74 2.23 30.48
N GLN A 847 -29.11 0.95 30.38
CA GLN A 847 -29.65 0.33 29.15
C GLN A 847 -30.92 1.00 28.62
N LYS A 848 -31.71 1.66 29.48
CA LYS A 848 -32.92 2.40 29.02
C LYS A 848 -32.57 3.71 28.31
N THR A 849 -31.46 4.34 28.66
CA THR A 849 -30.96 5.56 28.01
C THR A 849 -30.04 5.25 26.82
N SER A 850 -29.40 4.08 26.77
CA SER A 850 -28.59 3.66 25.63
C SER A 850 -29.46 3.30 24.42
N LYS A 851 -30.61 2.64 24.62
CA LYS A 851 -31.56 2.31 23.54
C LYS A 851 -31.98 3.54 22.71
N ASP A 852 -32.33 4.65 23.38
CA ASP A 852 -32.69 5.90 22.69
C ASP A 852 -31.50 6.51 21.89
N VAL A 853 -30.26 6.26 22.32
CA VAL A 853 -29.04 6.72 21.65
C VAL A 853 -28.70 5.82 20.46
N ASP A 854 -28.87 4.50 20.61
CA ASP A 854 -28.62 3.51 19.55
C ASP A 854 -29.63 3.68 18.39
N ALA A 855 -30.91 3.89 18.71
CA ALA A 855 -31.95 4.22 17.72
C ALA A 855 -31.62 5.51 16.94
N GLN A 856 -31.13 6.53 17.64
CA GLN A 856 -30.74 7.80 17.01
C GLN A 856 -29.48 7.65 16.13
N ARG A 857 -28.52 6.81 16.54
CA ARG A 857 -27.34 6.45 15.73
C ARG A 857 -27.76 5.72 14.46
N GLU A 858 -28.62 4.71 14.57
CA GLU A 858 -29.10 3.95 13.42
C GLU A 858 -29.91 4.83 12.45
N ALA A 859 -30.78 5.70 12.97
CA ALA A 859 -31.47 6.71 12.14
C ALA A 859 -30.49 7.63 11.39
N THR A 860 -29.35 7.97 12.01
CA THR A 860 -28.31 8.78 11.37
C THR A 860 -27.54 7.99 10.31
N HIS A 861 -27.24 6.71 10.56
CA HIS A 861 -26.64 5.81 9.57
C HIS A 861 -27.58 5.58 8.38
N PHE A 862 -28.87 5.35 8.61
CA PHE A 862 -29.88 5.25 7.56
C PHE A 862 -29.90 6.51 6.67
N LYS A 863 -29.96 7.71 7.26
CA LYS A 863 -29.88 8.96 6.47
C LYS A 863 -28.59 9.07 5.67
N ASN A 864 -27.46 8.62 6.23
CA ASN A 864 -26.20 8.55 5.48
C ASN A 864 -26.27 7.58 4.30
N ARG A 865 -26.95 6.44 4.44
CA ARG A 865 -27.21 5.48 3.34
C ARG A 865 -28.13 6.10 2.28
N VAL A 866 -29.17 6.85 2.68
CA VAL A 866 -30.03 7.59 1.74
C VAL A 866 -29.22 8.66 0.98
N LEU A 867 -28.27 9.35 1.64
CA LEU A 867 -27.35 10.26 0.97
C LEU A 867 -26.42 9.56 -0.05
N ASP A 868 -26.16 8.24 0.08
CA ASP A 868 -25.45 7.48 -0.96
C ASP A 868 -26.27 7.44 -2.25
N LEU A 869 -27.60 7.28 -2.18
CA LEU A 869 -28.47 7.36 -3.36
C LEU A 869 -28.38 8.74 -4.02
N VAL A 870 -28.36 9.81 -3.21
CA VAL A 870 -28.20 11.17 -3.71
C VAL A 870 -26.86 11.36 -4.44
N ASP A 871 -25.75 10.87 -3.86
CA ASP A 871 -24.43 10.91 -4.51
C ASP A 871 -24.42 10.11 -5.83
N ILE A 872 -25.01 8.90 -5.81
CA ILE A 872 -25.12 8.04 -7.00
C ILE A 872 -25.88 8.77 -8.12
N PHE A 873 -27.02 9.40 -7.79
CA PHE A 873 -27.81 10.14 -8.77
C PHE A 873 -27.02 11.30 -9.39
N ILE A 874 -26.38 12.14 -8.57
CA ILE A 874 -25.61 13.29 -9.05
C ILE A 874 -24.43 12.84 -9.93
N LYS A 875 -23.76 11.74 -9.57
CA LYS A 875 -22.65 11.16 -10.37
C LYS A 875 -23.11 10.58 -11.71
N LYS A 876 -24.24 9.87 -11.72
CA LYS A 876 -24.74 9.17 -12.91
C LYS A 876 -25.50 10.10 -13.86
N GLN A 877 -26.18 11.10 -13.32
CA GLN A 877 -27.06 12.00 -14.06
C GLN A 877 -26.72 13.49 -13.83
N PRO A 878 -25.46 13.93 -14.02
CA PRO A 878 -25.02 15.30 -13.67
C PRO A 878 -25.72 16.40 -14.48
N THR A 879 -26.21 16.09 -15.69
CA THR A 879 -26.95 17.02 -16.55
C THR A 879 -28.46 16.99 -16.34
N SER A 880 -28.97 16.18 -15.40
CA SER A 880 -30.41 16.09 -15.14
C SER A 880 -30.91 17.34 -14.45
N LYS A 881 -31.98 17.96 -14.98
CA LYS A 881 -32.66 19.10 -14.35
C LYS A 881 -33.08 18.84 -12.91
N HIS A 882 -33.36 17.59 -12.57
CA HIS A 882 -33.81 17.16 -11.24
C HIS A 882 -32.72 17.36 -10.15
N THR A 883 -31.45 17.49 -10.52
CA THR A 883 -30.34 17.78 -9.59
C THR A 883 -30.57 19.08 -8.80
N ILE A 884 -31.26 20.05 -9.42
CA ILE A 884 -31.55 21.35 -8.82
C ILE A 884 -32.49 21.21 -7.61
N ARG A 885 -33.40 20.23 -7.65
CA ARG A 885 -34.39 19.96 -6.60
C ARG A 885 -33.75 19.49 -5.28
N LEU A 886 -32.56 18.92 -5.34
CA LEU A 886 -31.80 18.45 -4.18
C LEU A 886 -31.15 19.58 -3.37
N ILE A 887 -31.03 20.78 -3.93
CA ILE A 887 -30.21 21.85 -3.31
C ILE A 887 -30.83 22.36 -2.00
N LEU A 888 -32.11 22.73 -2.00
CA LEU A 888 -32.74 23.28 -0.79
C LEU A 888 -32.86 22.24 0.32
N PRO A 889 -33.30 20.99 0.07
CA PRO A 889 -33.39 19.98 1.12
C PRO A 889 -32.04 19.63 1.75
N LEU A 890 -30.96 19.54 0.97
CA LEU A 890 -29.62 19.32 1.53
C LEU A 890 -29.13 20.53 2.35
N ILE A 891 -29.50 21.75 1.96
CA ILE A 891 -29.23 22.95 2.78
C ILE A 891 -30.02 22.88 4.09
N ASP A 892 -31.28 22.46 4.04
CA ASP A 892 -32.13 22.31 5.23
C ASP A 892 -31.60 21.22 6.16
N LEU A 893 -31.06 20.13 5.62
CA LEU A 893 -30.36 19.09 6.38
C LEU A 893 -29.13 19.65 7.11
N ILE A 894 -28.26 20.39 6.41
CA ILE A 894 -27.05 21.01 7.00
C ILE A 894 -27.42 22.04 8.07
N ALA A 895 -28.43 22.88 7.79
CA ALA A 895 -28.85 23.93 8.71
C ALA A 895 -29.61 23.37 9.92
N GLY A 896 -30.25 22.21 9.76
CA GLY A 896 -30.96 21.49 10.80
C GLY A 896 -30.03 20.72 11.73
N ALA A 897 -28.98 20.08 11.20
CA ALA A 897 -28.12 19.14 11.92
C ALA A 897 -27.62 19.63 13.30
N GLY A 898 -27.66 18.73 14.27
CA GLY A 898 -27.20 18.95 15.65
C GLY A 898 -25.74 18.54 15.82
N SER A 899 -25.23 18.52 17.06
CA SER A 899 -23.90 17.97 17.37
C SER A 899 -23.76 16.52 16.91
N ASP A 900 -24.83 15.74 17.06
CA ASP A 900 -24.81 14.29 16.89
C ASP A 900 -25.05 13.87 15.42
N GLU A 901 -25.39 14.81 14.54
CA GLU A 901 -25.59 14.61 13.09
C GLU A 901 -24.48 15.29 12.26
N ARG A 902 -23.29 15.52 12.84
CA ARG A 902 -22.21 16.26 12.18
C ARG A 902 -21.71 15.58 10.91
N GLN A 903 -21.46 14.27 10.96
CA GLN A 903 -21.04 13.48 9.79
C GLN A 903 -22.07 13.57 8.64
N LEU A 904 -23.37 13.56 8.98
CA LEU A 904 -24.45 13.70 8.01
C LEU A 904 -24.43 15.08 7.34
N ALA A 905 -24.22 16.15 8.13
CA ALA A 905 -24.08 17.51 7.62
C ALA A 905 -22.82 17.70 6.76
N ASP A 906 -21.70 17.08 7.14
CA ASP A 906 -20.44 17.12 6.41
C ASP A 906 -20.56 16.41 5.05
N LYS A 907 -21.23 15.24 5.02
CA LYS A 907 -21.52 14.52 3.78
C LYS A 907 -22.42 15.34 2.85
N ALA A 908 -23.53 15.90 3.36
CA ALA A 908 -24.41 16.77 2.58
C ALA A 908 -23.69 18.03 2.07
N THR A 909 -22.82 18.62 2.89
CA THR A 909 -21.95 19.75 2.53
C THR A 909 -20.98 19.36 1.40
N GLY A 910 -20.41 18.17 1.47
CA GLY A 910 -19.56 17.57 0.43
C GLY A 910 -20.31 17.42 -0.90
N LEU A 911 -21.55 16.92 -0.89
CA LEU A 911 -22.37 16.80 -2.10
C LEU A 911 -22.65 18.16 -2.75
N LEU A 912 -23.10 19.14 -1.96
CA LEU A 912 -23.40 20.48 -2.46
C LEU A 912 -22.15 21.20 -2.99
N ARG A 913 -21.02 21.15 -2.26
CA ARG A 913 -19.80 21.89 -2.65
C ARG A 913 -19.01 21.20 -3.75
N ASN A 914 -18.81 19.89 -3.65
CA ASN A 914 -17.89 19.16 -4.51
C ASN A 914 -18.58 18.50 -5.70
N ARG A 915 -19.78 17.94 -5.53
CA ARG A 915 -20.50 17.29 -6.64
C ARG A 915 -21.31 18.28 -7.45
N ILE A 916 -22.05 19.17 -6.81
CA ILE A 916 -22.90 20.16 -7.49
C ILE A 916 -22.12 21.46 -7.79
N GLY A 917 -21.60 22.15 -6.77
CA GLY A 917 -21.01 23.49 -6.93
C GLY A 917 -19.83 23.58 -7.92
N LYS A 918 -19.03 22.51 -7.99
CA LYS A 918 -17.83 22.43 -8.85
C LYS A 918 -18.07 21.73 -10.19
N THR A 919 -19.26 21.20 -10.47
CA THR A 919 -19.50 20.50 -11.75
C THR A 919 -19.38 21.44 -12.95
N LYS A 920 -18.96 20.87 -14.07
CA LYS A 920 -18.94 21.55 -15.38
C LYS A 920 -20.15 21.16 -16.23
N ASP A 921 -20.76 20.02 -15.94
CA ASP A 921 -21.91 19.51 -16.66
C ASP A 921 -23.17 20.17 -16.07
N LEU A 922 -23.86 20.97 -16.88
CA LEU A 922 -25.00 21.77 -16.46
C LEU A 922 -26.28 21.31 -17.17
N PRO A 923 -27.43 21.28 -16.49
CA PRO A 923 -28.71 20.99 -17.13
C PRO A 923 -29.08 22.12 -18.10
N SER A 924 -29.30 21.77 -19.37
CA SER A 924 -29.67 22.70 -20.43
C SER A 924 -31.19 22.86 -20.61
N ASP A 925 -31.98 21.99 -19.98
CA ASP A 925 -33.44 21.88 -20.09
C ASP A 925 -34.17 22.18 -18.77
N ALA A 926 -33.50 22.80 -17.81
CA ALA A 926 -34.10 23.24 -16.55
C ALA A 926 -35.07 24.42 -16.76
N ASP A 927 -36.09 24.53 -15.91
CA ASP A 927 -37.06 25.63 -15.94
C ASP A 927 -36.44 26.91 -15.32
N PRO A 928 -36.23 27.99 -16.10
CA PRO A 928 -35.64 29.22 -15.59
C PRO A 928 -36.39 29.83 -14.39
N GLU A 929 -37.72 29.66 -14.30
CA GLU A 929 -38.53 30.20 -13.19
C GLU A 929 -38.26 29.44 -11.89
N GLU A 930 -38.13 28.11 -11.97
CA GLU A 930 -37.76 27.26 -10.83
C GLU A 930 -36.35 27.59 -10.34
N VAL A 931 -35.37 27.66 -11.25
CA VAL A 931 -33.98 28.02 -10.91
C VAL A 931 -33.90 29.41 -10.27
N SER A 932 -34.67 30.36 -10.78
CA SER A 932 -34.76 31.72 -10.25
C SER A 932 -35.31 31.75 -8.82
N THR A 933 -36.36 30.96 -8.56
CA THR A 933 -37.00 30.86 -7.24
C THR A 933 -36.03 30.27 -6.21
N ILE A 934 -35.31 29.21 -6.59
CA ILE A 934 -34.32 28.60 -5.71
C ILE A 934 -33.14 29.54 -5.46
N LEU A 935 -32.70 30.29 -6.48
CA LEU A 935 -31.65 31.29 -6.32
C LEU A 935 -32.06 32.40 -5.35
N ASP A 936 -33.30 32.90 -5.45
CA ASP A 936 -33.84 33.89 -4.51
C ASP A 936 -33.80 33.37 -3.06
N GLU A 937 -34.22 32.13 -2.85
CA GLU A 937 -34.22 31.49 -1.54
C GLU A 937 -32.80 31.32 -0.98
N ILE A 938 -31.83 30.89 -1.81
CA ILE A 938 -30.42 30.79 -1.39
C ILE A 938 -29.86 32.14 -0.96
N HIS A 939 -30.11 33.22 -1.71
CA HIS A 939 -29.66 34.56 -1.34
C HIS A 939 -30.39 35.11 -0.10
N LEU A 940 -31.66 34.73 0.11
CA LEU A 940 -32.38 35.04 1.35
C LEU A 940 -31.74 34.35 2.56
N ARG A 941 -31.43 33.05 2.45
CA ARG A 941 -30.76 32.26 3.49
C ARG A 941 -29.32 32.74 3.75
N ALA A 942 -28.57 33.09 2.71
CA ALA A 942 -27.20 33.61 2.83
C ALA A 942 -27.12 34.90 3.66
N ARG A 943 -28.11 35.80 3.50
CA ARG A 943 -28.28 37.04 4.29
C ARG A 943 -28.71 36.82 5.74
N ARG A 944 -28.95 35.56 6.13
CA ARG A 944 -29.35 35.13 7.48
C ARG A 944 -28.49 33.98 8.02
N ALA A 945 -27.43 33.58 7.31
CA ALA A 945 -26.60 32.43 7.64
C ALA A 945 -25.94 32.60 9.02
N ARG A 946 -26.00 31.54 9.84
CA ARG A 946 -25.49 31.56 11.23
C ARG A 946 -24.03 31.15 11.37
N SER A 947 -23.47 30.47 10.36
CA SER A 947 -22.08 30.01 10.33
C SER A 947 -21.39 30.40 9.02
N SER A 948 -20.06 30.58 9.07
CA SER A 948 -19.24 30.88 7.88
C SER A 948 -19.21 29.70 6.91
N GLU A 949 -19.32 28.48 7.43
CA GLU A 949 -19.34 27.26 6.65
C GLU A 949 -20.61 27.14 5.81
N LEU A 950 -21.79 27.34 6.43
CA LEU A 950 -23.07 27.37 5.71
C LEU A 950 -23.09 28.46 4.64
N LEU A 951 -22.51 29.64 4.94
CA LEU A 951 -22.40 30.71 3.94
C LEU A 951 -21.53 30.30 2.74
N ASN A 952 -20.45 29.54 2.95
CA ASN A 952 -19.61 29.04 1.86
C ASN A 952 -20.36 28.02 1.00
N THR A 953 -21.10 27.10 1.61
CA THR A 953 -21.97 26.15 0.89
C THR A 953 -23.02 26.88 0.06
N LEU A 954 -23.73 27.86 0.64
CA LEU A 954 -24.70 28.70 -0.07
C LEU A 954 -24.06 29.49 -1.22
N SER A 955 -22.82 29.96 -1.05
CA SER A 955 -22.04 30.62 -2.12
C SER A 955 -21.85 29.68 -3.32
N GLN A 956 -21.40 28.45 -3.08
CA GLN A 956 -21.18 27.48 -4.17
C GLN A 956 -22.47 27.11 -4.88
N CYS A 957 -23.57 26.90 -4.15
CA CYS A 957 -24.88 26.64 -4.74
C CYS A 957 -25.41 27.84 -5.55
N SER A 958 -25.25 29.07 -5.05
CA SER A 958 -25.62 30.29 -5.77
C SER A 958 -24.83 30.42 -7.09
N LEU A 959 -23.52 30.18 -7.06
CA LEU A 959 -22.68 30.19 -8.27
C LEU A 959 -23.13 29.13 -9.28
N TYR A 960 -23.49 27.93 -8.83
CA TYR A 960 -23.99 26.87 -9.70
C TYR A 960 -25.30 27.27 -10.40
N LEU A 961 -26.31 27.71 -9.66
CA LEU A 961 -27.59 28.16 -10.22
C LEU A 961 -27.42 29.38 -11.13
N SER A 962 -26.54 30.30 -10.77
CA SER A 962 -26.23 31.46 -11.60
C SER A 962 -25.62 31.05 -12.94
N LYS A 963 -24.75 30.02 -12.98
CA LYS A 963 -24.23 29.49 -14.25
C LYS A 963 -25.35 28.90 -15.12
N ILE A 964 -26.30 28.19 -14.52
CA ILE A 964 -27.47 27.63 -15.23
C ILE A 964 -28.33 28.76 -15.80
N LEU A 965 -28.66 29.79 -15.01
CA LEU A 965 -29.44 30.93 -15.51
C LEU A 965 -28.71 31.67 -16.63
N VAL A 966 -27.39 31.87 -16.54
CA VAL A 966 -26.61 32.49 -17.64
C VAL A 966 -26.68 31.64 -18.92
N LEU A 967 -26.66 30.31 -18.81
CA LEU A 967 -26.85 29.40 -19.94
C LEU A 967 -28.25 29.51 -20.56
N LEU A 968 -29.26 29.82 -19.75
CA LEU A 968 -30.67 29.95 -20.12
C LEU A 968 -31.11 31.41 -20.39
N ASP A 969 -30.17 32.31 -20.69
CA ASP A 969 -30.41 33.74 -20.95
C ASP A 969 -31.09 34.53 -19.80
N GLY A 970 -30.95 34.04 -18.56
CA GLY A 970 -31.49 34.60 -17.31
C GLY A 970 -30.58 35.58 -16.57
N GLU A 971 -29.61 36.22 -17.24
CA GLU A 971 -28.69 37.19 -16.64
C GLU A 971 -29.36 38.32 -15.81
N PRO A 972 -30.52 38.89 -16.21
CA PRO A 972 -31.16 39.96 -15.45
C PRO A 972 -31.55 39.54 -14.04
N LYS A 973 -31.99 38.28 -13.86
CA LYS A 973 -32.35 37.76 -12.55
C LYS A 973 -31.11 37.62 -11.68
N VAL A 974 -30.02 37.06 -12.20
CA VAL A 974 -28.75 36.95 -11.47
C VAL A 974 -28.26 38.33 -11.01
N LEU A 975 -28.34 39.34 -11.89
CA LEU A 975 -27.99 40.72 -11.55
C LEU A 975 -28.82 41.25 -10.37
N GLU A 976 -30.15 41.06 -10.39
CA GLU A 976 -31.07 41.50 -9.35
C GLU A 976 -30.70 40.95 -7.96
N VAL A 977 -30.49 39.63 -7.85
CA VAL A 977 -30.21 38.98 -6.55
C VAL A 977 -28.86 39.37 -5.97
N TYR A 978 -27.83 39.50 -6.82
CA TYR A 978 -26.51 39.95 -6.39
C TYR A 978 -26.49 41.44 -6.04
N GLN A 979 -27.25 42.28 -6.73
CA GLN A 979 -27.43 43.69 -6.37
C GLN A 979 -28.07 43.81 -4.97
N ALA A 980 -29.16 43.06 -4.71
CA ALA A 980 -29.80 43.05 -3.40
C ALA A 980 -28.87 42.54 -2.28
N SER A 981 -28.01 41.55 -2.59
CA SER A 981 -27.02 41.01 -1.65
C SER A 981 -25.88 41.98 -1.37
N LEU A 982 -25.43 42.72 -2.39
CA LEU A 982 -24.45 43.80 -2.25
C LEU A 982 -24.98 44.92 -1.36
N VAL A 983 -26.23 45.34 -1.55
CA VAL A 983 -26.87 46.36 -0.72
C VAL A 983 -26.94 45.89 0.74
N ASP A 984 -27.38 44.67 1.02
CA ASP A 984 -27.42 44.13 2.39
C ASP A 984 -26.02 44.08 3.02
N PHE A 985 -25.02 43.54 2.30
CA PHE A 985 -23.64 43.42 2.76
C PHE A 985 -23.03 44.75 3.24
N VAL A 986 -23.30 45.84 2.52
CA VAL A 986 -22.67 47.14 2.78
C VAL A 986 -23.48 48.00 3.75
N THR A 987 -24.82 48.01 3.62
CA THR A 987 -25.71 48.97 4.31
C THR A 987 -26.32 48.42 5.61
N ARG A 988 -26.26 47.11 5.86
CA ARG A 988 -26.78 46.50 7.09
C ARG A 988 -25.66 46.17 8.08
N LYS A 989 -25.76 46.72 9.31
CA LYS A 989 -24.73 46.51 10.36
C LYS A 989 -24.57 45.04 10.75
N ALA A 990 -25.67 44.29 10.79
CA ALA A 990 -25.72 42.86 11.14
C ALA A 990 -25.85 41.95 9.90
N SER A 991 -25.27 42.35 8.76
CA SER A 991 -25.22 41.46 7.59
C SER A 991 -24.29 40.28 7.87
N THR A 992 -24.77 39.07 7.57
CA THR A 992 -24.02 37.81 7.68
C THR A 992 -23.13 37.57 6.47
N LEU A 993 -23.31 38.32 5.37
CA LEU A 993 -22.52 38.20 4.17
C LEU A 993 -21.07 38.67 4.39
N ASN A 994 -20.15 38.01 3.69
CA ASN A 994 -18.73 38.40 3.62
C ASN A 994 -18.37 38.90 2.20
N ALA A 995 -17.22 39.55 2.06
CA ALA A 995 -16.80 40.12 0.77
C ALA A 995 -16.56 39.04 -0.30
N LEU A 996 -16.13 37.84 0.12
CA LEU A 996 -15.82 36.72 -0.77
C LEU A 996 -17.06 36.24 -1.53
N PHE A 997 -18.23 36.18 -0.87
CA PHE A 997 -19.50 35.79 -1.49
C PHE A 997 -19.80 36.61 -2.77
N ILE A 998 -19.60 37.92 -2.72
CA ILE A 998 -19.82 38.81 -3.88
C ILE A 998 -18.62 38.74 -4.83
N GLN A 999 -17.39 38.72 -4.30
CA GLN A 999 -16.17 38.72 -5.10
C GLN A 999 -16.07 37.50 -6.02
N GLU A 1000 -16.50 36.32 -5.58
CA GLU A 1000 -16.51 35.11 -6.40
C GLU A 1000 -17.48 35.24 -7.59
N ALA A 1001 -18.68 35.77 -7.37
CA ALA A 1001 -19.65 36.00 -8.43
C ALA A 1001 -19.13 37.00 -9.47
N LEU A 1002 -18.53 38.11 -9.02
CA LEU A 1002 -17.92 39.10 -9.92
C LEU A 1002 -16.79 38.49 -10.77
N ARG A 1003 -16.04 37.53 -10.22
CA ARG A 1003 -14.96 36.85 -10.94
C ARG A 1003 -15.50 35.84 -11.95
N ARG A 1004 -16.60 35.15 -11.63
CA ARG A 1004 -17.18 34.08 -12.45
C ARG A 1004 -18.08 34.59 -13.58
N PHE A 1005 -18.73 35.75 -13.40
CA PHE A 1005 -19.70 36.30 -14.36
C PHE A 1005 -19.33 37.73 -14.81
N PRO A 1006 -18.39 37.90 -15.77
CA PRO A 1006 -17.91 39.23 -16.16
C PRO A 1006 -18.98 40.20 -16.67
N SER A 1007 -20.00 39.73 -17.41
CA SER A 1007 -21.11 40.55 -17.91
C SER A 1007 -21.93 41.16 -16.77
N ILE A 1008 -22.35 40.31 -15.84
CA ILE A 1008 -23.08 40.69 -14.64
C ILE A 1008 -22.21 41.59 -13.73
N ALA A 1009 -20.93 41.24 -13.57
CA ALA A 1009 -19.98 42.01 -12.80
C ALA A 1009 -19.84 43.44 -13.33
N TRP A 1010 -19.72 43.59 -14.64
CA TRP A 1010 -19.66 44.90 -15.28
C TRP A 1010 -20.94 45.70 -15.07
N SER A 1011 -22.11 45.06 -15.13
CA SER A 1011 -23.40 45.72 -14.87
C SER A 1011 -23.52 46.27 -13.44
N LEU A 1012 -22.92 45.60 -12.43
CA LEU A 1012 -22.90 46.04 -11.03
C LEU A 1012 -21.95 47.20 -10.71
N ARG A 1013 -21.14 47.67 -11.68
CA ARG A 1013 -20.05 48.64 -11.43
C ARG A 1013 -20.52 49.94 -10.73
N THR A 1014 -21.66 50.48 -11.17
CA THR A 1014 -22.24 51.73 -10.64
C THR A 1014 -22.88 51.49 -9.29
N ASP A 1015 -23.50 50.32 -9.09
CA ASP A 1015 -24.07 49.91 -7.81
C ASP A 1015 -22.99 49.80 -6.74
N ILE A 1016 -21.84 49.19 -7.05
CA ILE A 1016 -20.72 49.04 -6.10
C ILE A 1016 -20.24 50.40 -5.58
N ILE A 1017 -20.05 51.38 -6.46
CA ILE A 1017 -19.62 52.73 -6.07
C ILE A 1017 -20.71 53.44 -5.26
N THR A 1018 -21.94 53.40 -5.74
CA THR A 1018 -23.08 54.07 -5.10
C THR A 1018 -23.30 53.55 -3.68
N VAL A 1019 -23.30 52.23 -3.53
CA VAL A 1019 -23.52 51.54 -2.25
C VAL A 1019 -22.32 51.72 -1.31
N ALA A 1020 -21.08 51.78 -1.82
CA ALA A 1020 -19.91 52.10 -1.00
C ALA A 1020 -20.06 53.46 -0.29
N GLY A 1021 -20.67 54.46 -0.95
CA GLY A 1021 -20.98 55.76 -0.34
C GLY A 1021 -22.01 55.69 0.80
N GLN A 1022 -22.79 54.61 0.88
CA GLN A 1022 -23.85 54.38 1.87
C GLN A 1022 -23.44 53.37 2.96
N ALA A 1023 -22.16 52.99 3.01
CA ALA A 1023 -21.66 51.97 3.91
C ALA A 1023 -21.88 52.32 5.40
N THR A 1024 -22.25 51.31 6.19
CA THR A 1024 -22.51 51.47 7.64
C THR A 1024 -21.30 51.91 8.45
N ASN A 1025 -20.11 51.57 7.98
CA ASN A 1025 -18.84 51.94 8.59
C ASN A 1025 -17.73 51.96 7.53
N THR A 1026 -16.60 52.55 7.91
CA THR A 1026 -15.42 52.70 7.06
C THR A 1026 -14.86 51.36 6.59
N TYR A 1027 -14.94 50.32 7.41
CA TYR A 1027 -14.44 49.00 7.07
C TYR A 1027 -15.23 48.40 5.90
N ARG A 1028 -16.57 48.41 5.99
CA ARG A 1028 -17.48 47.99 4.92
C ARG A 1028 -17.31 48.85 3.66
N GLN A 1029 -17.11 50.16 3.82
CA GLN A 1029 -16.81 51.06 2.71
C GLN A 1029 -15.53 50.64 1.96
N CYS A 1030 -14.46 50.31 2.69
CA CYS A 1030 -13.22 49.81 2.10
C CYS A 1030 -13.43 48.47 1.38
N GLN A 1031 -14.16 47.53 2.00
CA GLN A 1031 -14.47 46.23 1.39
C GLN A 1031 -15.29 46.38 0.10
N ALA A 1032 -16.31 47.25 0.08
CA ALA A 1032 -17.11 47.52 -1.10
C ALA A 1032 -16.25 48.08 -2.25
N LEU A 1033 -15.38 49.05 -1.97
CA LEU A 1033 -14.44 49.59 -2.96
C LEU A 1033 -13.44 48.53 -3.44
N GLN A 1034 -13.00 47.61 -2.56
CA GLN A 1034 -12.10 46.51 -2.93
C GLN A 1034 -12.74 45.52 -3.92
N LEU A 1035 -14.06 45.39 -3.98
CA LEU A 1035 -14.74 44.58 -5.00
C LEU A 1035 -14.45 45.07 -6.43
N LEU A 1036 -14.21 46.38 -6.61
CA LEU A 1036 -13.84 46.97 -7.90
C LEU A 1036 -12.49 46.45 -8.42
N GLN A 1037 -11.66 45.84 -7.58
CA GLN A 1037 -10.42 45.20 -8.02
C GLN A 1037 -10.69 44.16 -9.12
N VAL A 1038 -11.76 43.37 -8.98
CA VAL A 1038 -12.12 42.34 -9.95
C VAL A 1038 -12.43 42.98 -11.31
N LEU A 1039 -13.22 44.07 -11.31
CA LEU A 1039 -13.59 44.79 -12.54
C LEU A 1039 -12.38 45.49 -13.17
N THR A 1040 -11.53 46.14 -12.36
CA THR A 1040 -10.35 46.86 -12.87
C THR A 1040 -9.36 45.93 -13.57
N ASN A 1041 -9.25 44.68 -13.12
CA ASN A 1041 -8.43 43.66 -13.76
C ASN A 1041 -9.01 43.18 -15.10
N GLN A 1042 -10.33 43.27 -15.29
CA GLN A 1042 -11.02 42.88 -16.52
C GLN A 1042 -11.09 44.01 -17.58
N LEU A 1043 -10.77 45.26 -17.21
CA LEU A 1043 -10.81 46.42 -18.13
C LEU A 1043 -10.14 46.21 -19.50
N PRO A 1044 -8.98 45.52 -19.63
CA PRO A 1044 -8.39 45.27 -20.95
C PRO A 1044 -9.28 44.50 -21.92
N ALA A 1045 -10.16 43.62 -21.41
CA ALA A 1045 -11.10 42.85 -22.22
C ALA A 1045 -12.35 43.66 -22.63
N LEU A 1046 -12.55 44.83 -22.03
CA LEU A 1046 -13.71 45.71 -22.25
C LEU A 1046 -13.31 47.01 -22.98
N ALA A 1047 -12.18 47.00 -23.70
CA ALA A 1047 -11.61 48.20 -24.32
C ALA A 1047 -12.59 48.95 -25.26
N ASP A 1048 -13.56 48.24 -25.83
CA ASP A 1048 -14.58 48.81 -26.72
C ASP A 1048 -15.63 49.67 -25.99
N GLN A 1049 -15.70 49.63 -24.65
CA GLN A 1049 -16.64 50.40 -23.81
C GLN A 1049 -15.97 51.61 -23.15
N GLU A 1050 -15.15 52.35 -23.91
CA GLU A 1050 -14.30 53.43 -23.38
C GLU A 1050 -15.07 54.44 -22.51
N GLN A 1051 -16.23 54.94 -22.94
CA GLN A 1051 -17.01 55.94 -22.19
C GLN A 1051 -17.47 55.44 -20.81
N GLU A 1052 -17.88 54.18 -20.71
CA GLU A 1052 -18.32 53.59 -19.44
C GLU A 1052 -17.14 53.40 -18.49
N ILE A 1053 -15.97 53.02 -19.03
CA ILE A 1053 -14.71 52.93 -18.27
C ILE A 1053 -14.32 54.31 -17.73
N LEU A 1054 -14.43 55.37 -18.55
CA LEU A 1054 -14.10 56.73 -18.11
C LEU A 1054 -14.97 57.18 -16.93
N THR A 1055 -16.28 56.94 -17.01
CA THR A 1055 -17.22 57.26 -15.95
C THR A 1055 -16.88 56.49 -14.67
N LEU A 1056 -16.71 55.16 -14.77
CA LEU A 1056 -16.36 54.31 -13.64
C LEU A 1056 -15.08 54.76 -12.93
N ILE A 1057 -14.02 55.02 -13.68
CA ILE A 1057 -12.74 55.45 -13.13
C ILE A 1057 -12.85 56.83 -12.47
N SER A 1058 -13.63 57.74 -13.06
CA SER A 1058 -13.84 59.06 -12.46
C SER A 1058 -14.57 58.99 -11.12
N GLU A 1059 -15.62 58.17 -11.03
CA GLU A 1059 -16.37 58.01 -9.78
C GLU A 1059 -15.56 57.25 -8.72
N PHE A 1060 -14.75 56.28 -9.15
CA PHE A 1060 -13.86 55.52 -8.28
C PHE A 1060 -12.76 56.40 -7.65
N GLN A 1061 -12.06 57.22 -8.45
CA GLN A 1061 -11.04 58.12 -7.91
C GLN A 1061 -11.64 59.12 -6.92
N ASP A 1062 -12.81 59.68 -7.22
CA ASP A 1062 -13.45 60.69 -6.39
C ASP A 1062 -13.83 60.07 -5.04
N SER A 1063 -14.33 58.83 -5.06
CA SER A 1063 -14.63 58.05 -3.85
C SER A 1063 -13.39 57.75 -2.99
N VAL A 1064 -12.26 57.38 -3.61
CA VAL A 1064 -11.01 57.09 -2.87
C VAL A 1064 -10.39 58.38 -2.32
N LEU A 1065 -10.34 59.45 -3.11
CA LEU A 1065 -9.80 60.75 -2.71
C LEU A 1065 -10.58 61.31 -1.51
N ASP A 1066 -11.91 61.23 -1.55
CA ASP A 1066 -12.79 61.64 -0.45
C ASP A 1066 -12.55 60.79 0.82
N LEU A 1067 -12.55 59.46 0.69
CA LEU A 1067 -12.38 58.55 1.83
C LEU A 1067 -11.02 58.69 2.52
N VAL A 1068 -9.93 58.70 1.74
CA VAL A 1068 -8.58 58.87 2.30
C VAL A 1068 -8.37 60.28 2.82
N GLY A 1069 -8.95 61.28 2.16
CA GLY A 1069 -8.98 62.67 2.64
C GLY A 1069 -9.65 62.79 4.01
N LYS A 1070 -10.85 62.21 4.17
CA LYS A 1070 -11.57 62.10 5.45
C LYS A 1070 -10.81 61.32 6.51
N GLY A 1071 -10.02 60.34 6.10
CA GLY A 1071 -9.10 59.60 6.98
C GLY A 1071 -7.93 60.45 7.49
N CYS A 1072 -7.39 61.35 6.64
CA CYS A 1072 -6.34 62.31 7.01
C CYS A 1072 -6.86 63.41 7.93
N ASP A 1073 -8.11 63.84 7.71
CA ASP A 1073 -8.79 64.85 8.52
C ASP A 1073 -9.41 64.24 9.81
N GLU A 1074 -9.12 62.97 10.10
CA GLU A 1074 -9.59 62.18 11.27
C GLU A 1074 -11.11 62.05 11.44
N SER A 1075 -11.91 62.51 10.47
CA SER A 1075 -13.37 62.42 10.47
C SER A 1075 -13.92 60.99 10.37
N VAL A 1076 -13.08 60.04 9.95
CA VAL A 1076 -13.44 58.66 9.70
C VAL A 1076 -12.34 57.74 10.24
N ALA A 1077 -12.72 56.58 10.79
CA ALA A 1077 -11.80 55.59 11.35
C ALA A 1077 -11.17 54.71 10.26
N LEU A 1078 -10.15 55.24 9.57
CA LEU A 1078 -9.40 54.56 8.51
C LEU A 1078 -7.96 54.30 8.96
N ASN A 1079 -7.56 53.04 9.09
CA ASN A 1079 -6.22 52.68 9.57
C ASN A 1079 -5.17 52.62 8.43
N THR A 1080 -3.89 52.63 8.79
CA THR A 1080 -2.77 52.64 7.83
C THR A 1080 -2.77 51.45 6.86
N ALA A 1081 -3.25 50.29 7.28
CA ALA A 1081 -3.33 49.10 6.42
C ALA A 1081 -4.44 49.24 5.37
N GLN A 1082 -5.63 49.66 5.77
CA GLN A 1082 -6.76 49.94 4.87
C GLN A 1082 -6.41 51.03 3.86
N THR A 1083 -5.78 52.12 4.30
CA THR A 1083 -5.31 53.18 3.41
C THR A 1083 -4.29 52.64 2.40
N LYS A 1084 -3.40 51.74 2.84
CA LYS A 1084 -2.41 51.12 1.94
C LYS A 1084 -3.08 50.25 0.88
N ASP A 1085 -4.08 49.46 1.25
CA ASP A 1085 -4.77 48.58 0.31
C ASP A 1085 -5.64 49.36 -0.69
N LEU A 1086 -6.29 50.44 -0.26
CA LEU A 1086 -6.97 51.37 -1.17
C LEU A 1086 -6.00 52.01 -2.17
N LEU A 1087 -4.85 52.52 -1.72
CA LEU A 1087 -3.85 53.09 -2.64
C LEU A 1087 -3.24 52.05 -3.59
N LYS A 1088 -3.06 50.80 -3.15
CA LYS A 1088 -2.65 49.69 -4.04
C LYS A 1088 -3.70 49.42 -5.12
N LEU A 1089 -4.97 49.33 -4.73
CA LEU A 1089 -6.09 49.17 -5.66
C LEU A 1089 -6.10 50.30 -6.68
N THR A 1090 -5.98 51.55 -6.23
CA THR A 1090 -5.93 52.72 -7.10
C THR A 1090 -4.76 52.68 -8.08
N LEU A 1091 -3.57 52.28 -7.61
CA LEU A 1091 -2.39 52.12 -8.46
C LEU A 1091 -2.59 51.02 -9.51
N ALA A 1092 -3.21 49.90 -9.12
CA ALA A 1092 -3.54 48.80 -10.03
C ALA A 1092 -4.56 49.25 -11.09
N ALA A 1093 -5.63 49.92 -10.67
CA ALA A 1093 -6.63 50.51 -11.56
C ALA A 1093 -5.98 51.48 -12.56
N LEU A 1094 -5.15 52.43 -12.10
CA LEU A 1094 -4.44 53.37 -12.95
C LEU A 1094 -3.56 52.68 -14.01
N ARG A 1095 -2.86 51.61 -13.63
CA ARG A 1095 -2.04 50.82 -14.57
C ARG A 1095 -2.89 50.14 -15.63
N GLN A 1096 -4.03 49.56 -15.26
CA GLN A 1096 -4.93 48.93 -16.22
C GLN A 1096 -5.61 49.97 -17.12
N THR A 1097 -6.11 51.08 -16.55
CA THR A 1097 -6.66 52.20 -17.31
C THR A 1097 -5.65 52.77 -18.30
N LYS A 1098 -4.37 52.88 -17.92
CA LYS A 1098 -3.29 53.32 -18.82
C LYS A 1098 -3.08 52.37 -20.00
N LYS A 1099 -3.27 51.06 -19.83
CA LYS A 1099 -3.19 50.10 -20.94
C LYS A 1099 -4.36 50.27 -21.92
N VAL A 1100 -5.56 50.49 -21.40
CA VAL A 1100 -6.78 50.64 -22.22
C VAL A 1100 -6.80 51.98 -22.95
N LEU A 1101 -6.48 53.08 -22.26
CA LEU A 1101 -6.52 54.45 -22.80
C LEU A 1101 -5.21 54.88 -23.48
N ALA A 1102 -4.28 53.96 -23.71
CA ALA A 1102 -2.99 54.26 -24.35
C ALA A 1102 -3.14 54.88 -25.75
N SER A 1103 -4.25 54.58 -26.44
CA SER A 1103 -4.59 55.06 -27.77
C SER A 1103 -5.36 56.38 -27.79
N SER A 1104 -6.11 56.73 -26.74
CA SER A 1104 -7.00 57.90 -26.72
C SER A 1104 -6.40 59.17 -26.13
N GLY A 1105 -5.26 59.07 -25.42
CA GLY A 1105 -4.61 60.23 -24.80
C GLY A 1105 -5.45 60.88 -23.68
N ALA A 1106 -6.44 60.16 -23.15
CA ALA A 1106 -7.39 60.65 -22.15
C ALA A 1106 -6.95 60.33 -20.71
N LEU A 1107 -5.73 59.82 -20.48
CA LEU A 1107 -5.31 59.36 -19.15
C LEU A 1107 -5.25 60.53 -18.15
N ALA A 1108 -4.63 61.64 -18.56
CA ALA A 1108 -4.43 62.81 -17.71
C ALA A 1108 -5.72 63.60 -17.46
N SER A 1109 -6.68 63.57 -18.40
CA SER A 1109 -7.98 64.23 -18.25
C SER A 1109 -8.88 63.48 -17.26
N VAL A 1110 -8.74 62.15 -17.18
CA VAL A 1110 -9.55 61.30 -16.31
C VAL A 1110 -8.95 61.22 -14.91
N TRP A 1111 -7.68 60.84 -14.76
CA TRP A 1111 -7.07 60.58 -13.43
C TRP A 1111 -6.61 61.82 -12.65
N LYS A 1112 -6.69 63.02 -13.25
CA LYS A 1112 -6.44 64.34 -12.63
C LYS A 1112 -5.28 64.33 -11.61
N PRO A 1113 -4.01 64.59 -12.02
CA PRO A 1113 -2.84 64.47 -11.12
C PRO A 1113 -2.87 65.37 -9.87
N LYS A 1114 -3.47 66.57 -9.98
CA LYS A 1114 -3.46 67.60 -8.92
C LYS A 1114 -4.13 67.15 -7.60
N PRO A 1115 -5.36 66.57 -7.60
CA PRO A 1115 -5.96 65.99 -6.40
C PRO A 1115 -5.06 65.00 -5.65
N TRP A 1116 -4.31 64.15 -6.37
CA TRP A 1116 -3.40 63.18 -5.77
C TRP A 1116 -2.17 63.84 -5.14
N ASP A 1117 -1.60 64.89 -5.76
CA ASP A 1117 -0.53 65.70 -5.14
C ASP A 1117 -0.99 66.39 -3.84
N VAL A 1118 -2.24 66.85 -3.80
CA VAL A 1118 -2.85 67.45 -2.61
C VAL A 1118 -3.02 66.39 -1.52
N LEU A 1119 -3.52 65.20 -1.87
CA LEU A 1119 -3.68 64.09 -0.93
C LEU A 1119 -2.33 63.62 -0.39
N HIS A 1120 -1.30 63.53 -1.23
CA HIS A 1120 0.06 63.18 -0.82
C HIS A 1120 0.58 64.14 0.27
N LYS A 1121 0.41 65.46 0.08
CA LYS A 1121 0.77 66.47 1.09
C LYS A 1121 -0.02 66.29 2.38
N LYS A 1122 -1.33 66.03 2.29
CA LYS A 1122 -2.18 65.75 3.45
C LYS A 1122 -1.71 64.51 4.23
N ILE A 1123 -1.39 63.41 3.54
CA ILE A 1123 -0.86 62.18 4.16
C ILE A 1123 0.48 62.45 4.86
N ALA A 1124 1.35 63.27 4.25
CA ALA A 1124 2.66 63.62 4.81
C ALA A 1124 2.56 64.50 6.06
N SER A 1125 1.52 65.35 6.16
CA SER A 1125 1.27 66.23 7.32
C SER A 1125 0.36 65.63 8.39
N CYS A 1126 -0.38 64.55 8.09
CA CYS A 1126 -1.35 63.95 8.99
C CYS A 1126 -0.66 63.12 10.08
N GLU A 1127 -0.91 63.41 11.36
CA GLU A 1127 -0.35 62.69 12.51
C GLU A 1127 -0.56 61.16 12.41
N ARG A 1128 -1.72 60.73 11.91
CA ARG A 1128 -2.08 59.32 11.73
C ARG A 1128 -1.22 58.58 10.69
N TYR A 1129 -0.78 59.25 9.62
CA TYR A 1129 -0.11 58.60 8.48
C TYR A 1129 1.32 59.09 8.21
N LYS A 1130 1.77 60.20 8.82
CA LYS A 1130 3.08 60.83 8.56
C LYS A 1130 4.28 59.90 8.75
N ALA A 1131 4.16 58.90 9.64
CA ALA A 1131 5.20 57.91 9.88
C ALA A 1131 5.30 56.83 8.78
N SER A 1132 4.31 56.71 7.90
CA SER A 1132 4.25 55.70 6.84
C SER A 1132 4.77 56.24 5.51
N THR A 1133 6.08 56.11 5.29
CA THR A 1133 6.73 56.48 4.01
C THR A 1133 6.18 55.70 2.82
N ALA A 1134 5.65 54.49 3.05
CA ALA A 1134 5.03 53.67 2.03
C ALA A 1134 3.74 54.30 1.47
N LEU A 1135 2.89 54.90 2.31
CA LEU A 1135 1.66 55.57 1.86
C LEU A 1135 1.98 56.81 1.04
N GLN A 1136 2.95 57.61 1.50
CA GLN A 1136 3.42 58.80 0.79
C GLN A 1136 3.98 58.42 -0.60
N SER A 1137 4.85 57.41 -0.65
CA SER A 1137 5.43 56.93 -1.91
C SER A 1137 4.36 56.40 -2.88
N MET A 1138 3.36 55.64 -2.41
CA MET A 1138 2.30 55.12 -3.28
C MET A 1138 1.40 56.24 -3.82
N CYS A 1139 1.03 57.20 -2.98
CA CYS A 1139 0.22 58.34 -3.40
C CYS A 1139 0.96 59.23 -4.41
N GLN A 1140 2.26 59.50 -4.18
CA GLN A 1140 3.10 60.21 -5.14
C GLN A 1140 3.24 59.42 -6.46
N GLN A 1141 3.37 58.10 -6.39
CA GLN A 1141 3.45 57.26 -7.59
C GLN A 1141 2.16 57.33 -8.42
N ILE A 1142 0.98 57.43 -7.80
CA ILE A 1142 -0.30 57.63 -8.50
C ILE A 1142 -0.33 59.00 -9.19
N ALA A 1143 0.11 60.06 -8.51
CA ALA A 1143 0.22 61.40 -9.09
C ALA A 1143 1.21 61.44 -10.28
N ASP A 1144 2.35 60.76 -10.17
CA ASP A 1144 3.36 60.72 -11.23
C ASP A 1144 2.91 59.89 -12.45
N LEU A 1145 2.26 58.74 -12.21
CA LEU A 1145 1.80 57.85 -13.28
C LEU A 1145 0.57 58.37 -14.03
N SER A 1146 -0.21 59.24 -13.40
CA SER A 1146 -1.36 59.92 -14.04
C SER A 1146 -0.94 61.08 -14.95
N GLN A 1147 0.34 61.48 -14.92
CA GLN A 1147 0.90 62.46 -15.87
C GLN A 1147 1.30 61.77 -17.18
N GLU A 1148 0.74 62.20 -18.31
CA GLU A 1148 1.24 61.82 -19.63
C GLU A 1148 2.60 62.49 -19.88
N LYS A 1149 3.67 61.69 -20.00
CA LYS A 1149 4.95 62.15 -20.56
C LYS A 1149 5.00 61.82 -22.06
N PRO A 1150 5.32 62.78 -22.95
CA PRO A 1150 5.43 62.52 -24.37
C PRO A 1150 6.66 61.64 -24.68
N ALA A 1151 6.48 60.64 -25.54
CA ALA A 1151 7.54 59.77 -26.01
C ALA A 1151 8.58 60.56 -26.84
N VAL A 1152 9.80 60.72 -26.31
CA VAL A 1152 10.92 61.32 -27.05
C VAL A 1152 11.48 60.28 -28.03
N LYS A 1153 11.27 60.53 -29.33
CA LYS A 1153 11.88 59.82 -30.46
C LYS A 1153 13.40 60.06 -30.48
N LYS A 1154 14.22 59.00 -30.40
CA LYS A 1154 15.61 59.02 -30.90
C LYS A 1154 15.62 58.60 -32.38
N SER A 1155 16.40 59.35 -33.16
CA SER A 1155 16.44 59.42 -34.61
C SER A 1155 16.88 58.15 -35.34
N LYS A 1156 16.19 57.85 -36.45
CA LYS A 1156 16.62 56.93 -37.52
C LYS A 1156 17.67 57.61 -38.42
N SER A 1157 18.69 56.86 -38.82
CA SER A 1157 19.37 56.98 -40.12
C SER A 1157 19.27 55.62 -40.83
N ALA A 1158 18.79 55.63 -42.07
CA ALA A 1158 18.71 54.49 -43.00
C ALA A 1158 19.64 54.78 -44.22
N PRO A 1159 19.88 53.89 -45.22
CA PRO A 1159 19.21 52.60 -45.48
C PRO A 1159 20.06 51.41 -46.04
N LYS A 1160 19.42 50.22 -45.99
CA LYS A 1160 19.30 49.12 -46.99
C LYS A 1160 20.51 48.24 -47.38
N ALA A 1161 20.35 46.92 -47.20
CA ALA A 1161 19.98 45.94 -48.25
C ALA A 1161 20.20 44.50 -47.74
N ASN A 1162 19.24 43.60 -48.02
CA ASN A 1162 19.30 42.13 -48.18
C ASN A 1162 17.87 41.59 -47.91
N GLY A 1163 17.19 40.87 -48.82
CA GLY A 1163 17.70 39.77 -49.64
C GLY A 1163 17.77 38.53 -48.74
N VAL A 1164 16.68 37.74 -48.61
CA VAL A 1164 16.52 36.41 -49.27
C VAL A 1164 17.69 35.51 -48.86
N GLU A 1165 17.58 34.40 -48.12
CA GLU A 1165 16.56 33.34 -48.05
C GLU A 1165 16.94 32.41 -46.88
N LEU A 1166 15.95 31.96 -46.10
CA LEU A 1166 15.86 30.60 -45.53
C LEU A 1166 14.45 30.47 -44.90
N PRO A 1167 13.56 29.61 -45.45
CA PRO A 1167 12.20 29.47 -44.95
C PRO A 1167 11.97 28.21 -44.10
N ALA A 1168 10.96 28.35 -43.23
CA ALA A 1168 9.95 27.35 -42.83
C ALA A 1168 10.22 26.37 -41.67
N LYS A 1169 9.32 26.53 -40.66
CA LYS A 1169 8.58 25.50 -39.88
C LYS A 1169 9.41 24.62 -38.93
N ARG A 1170 9.00 24.26 -37.71
CA ARG A 1170 7.75 24.28 -36.90
C ARG A 1170 8.25 24.03 -35.45
N LYS A 1171 7.84 24.77 -34.41
CA LYS A 1171 6.61 24.62 -33.60
C LYS A 1171 6.37 23.19 -33.02
N ALA A 1172 6.74 23.01 -31.75
CA ALA A 1172 6.03 22.26 -30.68
C ALA A 1172 6.77 22.62 -29.37
N ALA A 1173 6.26 23.51 -28.51
CA ALA A 1173 5.13 23.41 -27.57
C ALA A 1173 5.54 22.78 -26.21
N SER A 1174 5.83 23.65 -25.23
CA SER A 1174 5.44 23.48 -23.82
C SER A 1174 5.61 24.81 -23.06
N GLY A 1175 4.49 25.44 -22.74
CA GLY A 1175 4.32 26.49 -21.73
C GLY A 1175 2.93 26.27 -21.12
N GLU A 1176 2.53 26.77 -19.97
CA GLU A 1176 3.12 27.58 -18.89
C GLU A 1176 2.21 27.28 -17.67
N GLY A 1177 2.74 27.31 -16.45
CA GLY A 1177 1.98 27.19 -15.20
C GLY A 1177 2.15 28.45 -14.36
N GLU A 1178 1.04 29.05 -13.92
CA GLU A 1178 0.93 30.38 -13.33
C GLU A 1178 1.17 30.42 -11.81
N GLU A 1179 1.95 31.42 -11.39
CA GLU A 1179 2.18 31.87 -10.01
C GLU A 1179 1.39 33.18 -9.75
N ASP A 1180 1.02 33.49 -8.50
CA ASP A 1180 1.65 34.56 -7.71
C ASP A 1180 0.83 34.93 -6.44
N ALA A 1181 1.43 34.75 -5.27
CA ALA A 1181 1.11 35.48 -4.04
C ALA A 1181 2.33 35.44 -3.10
N SER A 1182 2.90 36.59 -2.76
CA SER A 1182 3.86 36.69 -1.66
C SER A 1182 3.65 37.95 -0.83
N ALA A 1183 3.66 37.74 0.49
CA ALA A 1183 3.79 38.75 1.52
C ALA A 1183 5.12 38.58 2.26
N LEU A 1184 5.74 39.71 2.56
CA LEU A 1184 7.01 39.87 3.26
C LEU A 1184 6.96 39.49 4.75
N LYS A 1185 8.08 38.96 5.29
CA LYS A 1185 8.58 39.30 6.64
C LYS A 1185 10.12 39.31 6.72
N LYS A 1186 10.60 40.39 7.33
CA LYS A 1186 11.75 40.57 8.27
C LYS A 1186 13.09 39.82 8.06
N ALA A 1187 14.11 40.64 7.79
CA ALA A 1187 15.28 40.92 8.65
C ALA A 1187 16.16 39.80 9.28
N LYS A 1188 17.46 39.87 8.89
CA LYS A 1188 18.71 39.90 9.69
C LYS A 1188 19.64 38.65 9.71
N ARG A 1189 20.89 38.98 9.34
CA ARG A 1189 22.22 38.55 9.86
C ARG A 1189 22.93 37.28 9.31
N LYS A 1190 23.83 37.56 8.36
CA LYS A 1190 25.26 37.16 8.27
C LYS A 1190 25.85 36.29 9.41
N LYS A 1191 26.39 35.10 9.06
CA LYS A 1191 27.84 34.73 9.03
C LYS A 1191 27.99 33.21 8.73
N VAL A 1192 28.57 32.84 7.57
CA VAL A 1192 29.96 32.34 7.35
C VAL A 1192 30.28 30.93 7.91
N LYS A 1193 30.62 30.01 6.99
CA LYS A 1193 31.67 28.97 7.11
C LYS A 1193 32.11 28.60 5.67
N LYS A 1194 33.29 29.01 5.17
CA LYS A 1194 34.56 28.24 5.10
C LYS A 1194 34.29 26.74 4.83
N THR A 1195 34.55 26.14 3.67
CA THR A 1195 35.85 25.87 2.98
C THR A 1195 37.06 25.77 3.92
N SER A 1196 37.50 24.56 4.26
CA SER A 1196 38.44 23.74 3.46
C SER A 1196 38.91 22.52 4.27
N ALA A 1197 38.65 21.31 3.80
CA ALA A 1197 39.48 20.09 3.84
C ALA A 1197 38.72 18.98 3.13
#